data_AF-A0A3D0RI90-F1
#
_entry.id   AF-A0A3D0RI90-F1
#
_cell.length_a   1.000
_cell.length_b   1.000
_cell.length_c   1.000
_cell.angle_alpha   90.00
_cell.angle_beta   90.00
_cell.angle_gamma   90.00
#
_symmetry.space_group_name_H-M   'P 1'
#
loop_
_entity.id
_entity.type
_entity.pdbx_description
1 polymer ?
#
loop_
_entity_poly.entity_id
_entity_poly.type
_entity_poly.pdbx_seq_one_letter_code
_entity_poly.pdbx_strand_id
1 'polypeptide(L)'
;HQETVWKPGNKFDFPLELLTSLKLKRNAEKRRGSGVTYLTPYSEADPQKPENRLTVVGNPSLAEVKVIMIGVRNNSVSAKSSEVWANELRLSEFDEKGGWAVQGNVNLALSDIGSLTVSGRKETVGFGTLDQSLLERRNDDYSSINVAMNMELGRFLPEPLKISAPLYYSYSNQTTAPQYDPLNRDILLSESLKNTRNKQERDSVIRLAVTQTLNKSLILNNIKMNIKSKNPMPYDPTNFSFGYSYSENHFQSPDTEYNNSIHQRLQANYGYTPLVKPFEPFKNFSFNYLPNNIQISSQLMRNYQETQLRDLNAHMSGFSQSQRQYLTFSQFFTWDRDFSITWDLTRNLKTSFRSGTIAEIEEPYLQVNKKLNRDDYELWKDSVIQSIQNLGKPLNYEQTADISYTLPFAQIPVLDWMSVSTAYNSRYRWERGAFIRDENIGNILQNDLSLTVNGRLNLVQLYNKIGFLRKTGQRFDADVAQYLARSLMMVRSVNVNFGYRSRTDIPGFDPMVGDFFGQSHTPAGLIPGLGFAFGFDGGERFLEKSDANNWLVKNADNISPALYQQTHNVRMEATLEPLRGLKIDLNALYENSRRTEIQYMFDGMPKIYGGSFAISTLALASAFENSKARNDYASPSFDRFLANREVVAGRVRSRYQNSTYPNRGFIAETAFQNQPFNPENGDVNLHSADVLIPSFLAAYTGRDAQKIGLTAFPDLLSLLPNWDISYNVLQMLPALRANFKSLLLTHKYVSQYRVGAFSSFLSWVPLDDTSDLGYVRDVLTGSPVPSSPYDISAVNLIETFSPLIEARGVLDNNMTFNFRINHTRSLNLNIASYQVVETNDNDMVFGLGYRLPDFNRIIGFGSNSVKAGRRQTRVNRAQATQTENADNLPEFNNDLNIRVDVSHKITQALIRKIEDRFTQATSGLKTTAIRFSADYALSRSLTLRAFFDKTIHVPLVSSAAYPTANTSAGMSLRLNLNR
;
A
#
# COMPACT_ATOMS: atom_id res chain seq x y z
N HIS A 1 -27.57 -60.77 -24.77
CA HIS A 1 -27.89 -59.70 -25.74
C HIS A 1 -26.73 -58.74 -26.01
N GLN A 2 -26.06 -58.17 -24.98
CA GLN A 2 -24.96 -57.21 -25.18
C GLN A 2 -23.74 -57.79 -25.93
N GLU A 3 -23.33 -59.03 -25.64
CA GLU A 3 -22.21 -59.71 -26.33
C GLU A 3 -22.50 -60.11 -27.78
N THR A 4 -23.78 -60.11 -28.16
CA THR A 4 -24.22 -60.36 -29.55
C THR A 4 -24.02 -59.12 -30.43
N VAL A 5 -24.23 -57.94 -29.85
CA VAL A 5 -23.99 -56.63 -30.50
C VAL A 5 -22.50 -56.27 -30.45
N TRP A 6 -21.87 -56.38 -29.28
CA TRP A 6 -20.45 -56.12 -29.05
C TRP A 6 -19.64 -57.41 -29.01
N LYS A 7 -19.43 -58.02 -30.17
CA LYS A 7 -18.66 -59.28 -30.28
C LYS A 7 -17.23 -59.09 -29.75
N PRO A 8 -16.70 -60.02 -28.93
CA PRO A 8 -15.32 -59.95 -28.44
C PRO A 8 -14.25 -59.82 -29.55
N GLY A 9 -14.48 -60.45 -30.71
CA GLY A 9 -13.56 -60.35 -31.87
C GLY A 9 -13.52 -58.97 -32.54
N ASN A 10 -14.49 -58.09 -32.27
CA ASN A 10 -14.53 -56.72 -32.78
C ASN A 10 -14.07 -55.68 -31.74
N LYS A 11 -13.51 -56.13 -30.61
CA LYS A 11 -12.97 -55.23 -29.57
C LYS A 11 -11.60 -54.72 -29.99
N PHE A 12 -11.49 -53.40 -30.10
CA PHE A 12 -10.22 -52.70 -30.30
C PHE A 12 -9.47 -52.64 -28.97
N ASP A 13 -8.46 -53.49 -28.82
CA ASP A 13 -7.69 -53.69 -27.60
C ASP A 13 -6.25 -54.08 -27.97
N PHE A 14 -5.31 -53.18 -27.71
CA PHE A 14 -3.89 -53.35 -27.99
C PHE A 14 -3.04 -52.57 -26.97
N PRO A 15 -1.85 -53.08 -26.57
CA PRO A 15 -0.93 -52.34 -25.71
C PRO A 15 -0.34 -51.12 -26.42
N LEU A 16 -0.38 -49.93 -25.78
CA LEU A 16 0.19 -48.70 -26.34
C LEU A 16 1.72 -48.79 -26.54
N GLU A 17 2.41 -49.65 -25.77
CA GLU A 17 3.85 -49.94 -25.93
C GLU A 17 4.20 -50.50 -27.32
N LEU A 18 3.23 -51.11 -28.02
CA LEU A 18 3.44 -51.55 -29.39
C LEU A 18 3.69 -50.36 -30.35
N LEU A 19 3.12 -49.19 -30.08
CA LEU A 19 3.36 -47.98 -30.89
C LEU A 19 4.75 -47.38 -30.63
N THR A 20 5.19 -47.34 -29.37
CA THR A 20 6.52 -46.83 -28.99
C THR A 20 7.63 -47.77 -29.49
N SER A 21 7.45 -49.08 -29.37
CA SER A 21 8.37 -50.08 -29.92
C SER A 21 8.44 -50.04 -31.46
N LEU A 22 7.30 -49.89 -32.15
CA LEU A 22 7.25 -49.72 -33.61
C LEU A 22 8.01 -48.46 -34.06
N LYS A 23 7.86 -47.36 -33.31
CA LYS A 23 8.58 -46.10 -33.51
C LYS A 23 10.09 -46.27 -33.30
N LEU A 24 10.52 -47.02 -32.27
CA LEU A 24 11.93 -47.33 -32.02
C LEU A 24 12.56 -48.21 -33.12
N LYS A 25 11.86 -49.27 -33.57
CA LYS A 25 12.30 -50.12 -34.69
C LYS A 25 12.46 -49.32 -35.97
N ARG A 26 11.47 -48.50 -36.34
CA ARG A 26 11.57 -47.58 -37.47
C ARG A 26 12.76 -46.64 -37.35
N ASN A 27 12.97 -46.04 -36.18
CA ASN A 27 14.10 -45.14 -35.95
C ASN A 27 15.44 -45.87 -36.10
N ALA A 28 15.53 -47.13 -35.65
CA ALA A 28 16.72 -47.96 -35.82
C ALA A 28 16.98 -48.29 -37.31
N GLU A 29 15.95 -48.66 -38.08
CA GLU A 29 16.05 -48.93 -39.52
C GLU A 29 16.39 -47.67 -40.33
N LYS A 30 15.80 -46.53 -39.99
CA LYS A 30 16.18 -45.22 -40.55
C LYS A 30 17.66 -44.93 -40.30
N ARG A 31 18.15 -45.17 -39.07
CA ARG A 31 19.57 -44.98 -38.72
C ARG A 31 20.50 -45.92 -39.49
N ARG A 32 20.04 -47.13 -39.86
CA ARG A 32 20.79 -48.10 -40.67
C ARG A 32 20.82 -47.77 -42.16
N GLY A 33 20.03 -46.80 -42.62
CA GLY A 33 19.99 -46.38 -44.02
C GLY A 33 19.07 -47.22 -44.91
N SER A 34 18.14 -48.00 -44.33
CA SER A 34 17.24 -48.93 -45.03
C SER A 34 16.14 -48.28 -45.90
N GLY A 35 16.31 -47.01 -46.32
CA GLY A 35 15.30 -46.26 -47.11
C GLY A 35 14.05 -45.81 -46.35
N VAL A 36 13.93 -46.13 -45.06
CA VAL A 36 12.81 -45.75 -44.18
C VAL A 36 12.95 -44.28 -43.74
N THR A 37 11.90 -43.48 -43.90
CA THR A 37 11.87 -42.07 -43.48
C THR A 37 10.78 -41.82 -42.44
N TYR A 38 10.75 -40.62 -41.86
CA TYR A 38 9.62 -40.21 -41.01
C TYR A 38 8.33 -40.04 -41.81
N LEU A 39 8.39 -39.81 -43.12
CA LEU A 39 7.21 -39.53 -43.95
C LEU A 39 6.59 -40.79 -44.56
N THR A 40 7.34 -41.90 -44.60
CA THR A 40 6.87 -43.19 -45.12
C THR A 40 6.15 -43.99 -44.04
N PRO A 41 4.94 -44.54 -44.29
CA PRO A 41 4.25 -45.41 -43.34
C PRO A 41 5.05 -46.65 -42.99
N TYR A 42 5.35 -46.82 -41.70
CA TYR A 42 6.01 -48.01 -41.18
C TYR A 42 4.98 -48.85 -40.42
N SER A 43 4.70 -50.07 -40.90
CA SER A 43 3.66 -50.94 -40.35
C SER A 43 4.21 -52.30 -39.91
N GLU A 44 3.71 -52.82 -38.80
CA GLU A 44 3.89 -54.22 -38.38
C GLU A 44 2.54 -54.79 -37.90
N ALA A 45 2.38 -56.12 -37.94
CA ALA A 45 1.23 -56.80 -37.35
C ALA A 45 1.38 -56.88 -35.83
N ASP A 46 0.26 -56.83 -35.11
CA ASP A 46 0.24 -57.04 -33.65
C ASP A 46 0.63 -58.51 -33.34
N PRO A 47 1.68 -58.76 -32.54
CA PRO A 47 2.12 -60.13 -32.21
C PRO A 47 1.07 -61.00 -31.52
N GLN A 48 0.15 -60.40 -30.75
CA GLN A 48 -0.89 -61.13 -30.03
C GLN A 48 -2.19 -61.26 -30.83
N LYS A 49 -2.42 -60.36 -31.78
CA LYS A 49 -3.59 -60.34 -32.66
C LYS A 49 -3.16 -60.06 -34.11
N PRO A 50 -2.66 -61.06 -34.86
CA PRO A 50 -2.07 -60.84 -36.20
C PRO A 50 -2.99 -60.16 -37.23
N GLU A 51 -4.31 -60.21 -37.02
CA GLU A 51 -5.32 -59.52 -37.84
C GLU A 51 -5.30 -57.98 -37.66
N ASN A 52 -4.70 -57.48 -36.58
CA ASN A 52 -4.54 -56.06 -36.30
C ASN A 52 -3.22 -55.54 -36.91
N ARG A 53 -3.28 -54.40 -37.59
CA ARG A 53 -2.11 -53.76 -38.21
C ARG A 53 -1.83 -52.40 -37.55
N LEU A 54 -0.63 -52.25 -37.00
CA LEU A 54 -0.13 -51.02 -36.40
C LEU A 54 0.67 -50.23 -37.45
N THR A 55 0.54 -48.91 -37.47
CA THR A 55 1.26 -48.05 -38.43
C THR A 55 1.67 -46.73 -37.80
N VAL A 56 2.91 -46.30 -38.01
CA VAL A 56 3.42 -44.99 -37.55
C VAL A 56 3.94 -44.17 -38.73
N VAL A 57 3.49 -42.92 -38.81
CA VAL A 57 3.96 -41.88 -39.76
C VAL A 57 4.30 -40.63 -38.95
N GLY A 58 5.39 -39.95 -39.28
CA GLY A 58 5.89 -38.76 -38.59
C GLY A 58 6.60 -39.07 -37.27
N ASN A 59 6.65 -38.14 -36.32
CA ASN A 59 7.11 -38.41 -34.96
C ASN A 59 5.95 -38.17 -33.96
N PRO A 60 4.85 -38.94 -34.05
CA PRO A 60 3.68 -38.72 -33.19
C PRO A 60 4.08 -38.95 -31.73
N SER A 61 3.42 -38.26 -30.81
CA SER A 61 3.65 -38.41 -29.37
C SER A 61 2.35 -38.83 -28.68
N LEU A 62 2.44 -39.87 -27.86
CA LEU A 62 1.36 -40.29 -26.97
C LEU A 62 1.20 -39.36 -25.77
N ALA A 63 2.18 -38.49 -25.50
CA ALA A 63 2.10 -37.51 -24.40
C ALA A 63 1.14 -36.35 -24.68
N GLU A 64 0.87 -36.03 -25.95
CA GLU A 64 -0.01 -34.93 -26.35
C GLU A 64 -0.86 -35.32 -27.57
N VAL A 65 -1.87 -36.15 -27.34
CA VAL A 65 -2.82 -36.58 -28.39
C VAL A 65 -3.89 -35.50 -28.59
N LYS A 66 -3.80 -34.74 -29.69
CA LYS A 66 -4.75 -33.64 -29.99
C LYS A 66 -6.01 -34.09 -30.73
N VAL A 67 -5.89 -35.11 -31.58
CA VAL A 67 -6.98 -35.56 -32.47
C VAL A 67 -7.00 -37.08 -32.50
N ILE A 68 -8.18 -37.66 -32.27
CA ILE A 68 -8.45 -39.09 -32.45
C ILE A 68 -9.43 -39.22 -33.62
N MET A 69 -9.08 -40.03 -34.62
CA MET A 69 -9.93 -40.31 -35.78
C MET A 69 -10.31 -41.79 -35.79
N ILE A 70 -11.61 -42.08 -35.79
CA ILE A 70 -12.16 -43.42 -35.98
C ILE A 70 -12.81 -43.46 -37.37
N GLY A 71 -12.43 -44.44 -38.18
CA GLY A 71 -12.93 -44.57 -39.56
C GLY A 71 -13.04 -46.02 -40.01
N VAL A 72 -13.85 -46.26 -41.04
CA VAL A 72 -14.08 -47.59 -41.63
C VAL A 72 -13.36 -47.69 -42.96
N ARG A 73 -12.48 -48.69 -43.12
CA ARG A 73 -11.74 -48.95 -44.35
C ARG A 73 -12.21 -50.26 -44.99
N ASN A 74 -12.71 -50.18 -46.22
CA ASN A 74 -13.04 -51.37 -47.00
C ASN A 74 -11.78 -51.92 -47.68
N ASN A 75 -11.35 -53.12 -47.27
CA ASN A 75 -10.20 -53.82 -47.85
C ASN A 75 -10.59 -54.74 -49.02
N SER A 76 -11.87 -54.78 -49.42
CA SER A 76 -12.37 -55.50 -50.60
C SER A 76 -12.31 -54.64 -51.86
N VAL A 77 -12.14 -55.28 -53.02
CA VAL A 77 -12.31 -54.64 -54.34
C VAL A 77 -13.78 -54.37 -54.69
N SER A 78 -14.73 -55.00 -53.98
CA SER A 78 -16.17 -54.74 -54.13
C SER A 78 -16.68 -53.71 -53.13
N ALA A 79 -17.61 -52.86 -53.55
CA ALA A 79 -18.29 -51.91 -52.68
C ALA A 79 -19.13 -52.66 -51.63
N LYS A 80 -18.97 -52.30 -50.36
CA LYS A 80 -19.71 -52.86 -49.23
C LYS A 80 -20.45 -51.75 -48.50
N SER A 81 -21.71 -51.99 -48.15
CA SER A 81 -22.49 -51.14 -47.26
C SER A 81 -22.51 -51.77 -45.87
N SER A 82 -22.17 -51.01 -44.84
CA SER A 82 -22.11 -51.50 -43.46
C SER A 82 -22.41 -50.37 -42.48
N GLU A 83 -23.15 -50.67 -41.43
CA GLU A 83 -23.32 -49.79 -40.27
C GLU A 83 -22.34 -50.23 -39.18
N VAL A 84 -21.50 -49.29 -38.70
CA VAL A 84 -20.48 -49.56 -37.68
C VAL A 84 -20.73 -48.66 -36.49
N TRP A 85 -20.94 -49.27 -35.32
CA TRP A 85 -21.06 -48.56 -34.06
C TRP A 85 -19.75 -48.66 -33.28
N ALA A 86 -19.33 -47.57 -32.65
CA ALA A 86 -18.13 -47.51 -31.81
C ALA A 86 -18.50 -47.00 -30.41
N ASN A 87 -18.30 -47.84 -29.40
CA ASN A 87 -18.54 -47.53 -27.99
C ASN A 87 -17.84 -48.61 -27.13
N GLU A 88 -17.20 -48.37 -25.99
CA GLU A 88 -16.64 -47.16 -25.39
C GLU A 88 -15.11 -47.15 -25.70
N LEU A 89 -14.51 -45.99 -26.02
CA LEU A 89 -13.05 -45.88 -26.12
C LEU A 89 -12.50 -45.44 -24.76
N ARG A 90 -11.82 -46.34 -24.07
CA ARG A 90 -11.21 -46.09 -22.76
C ARG A 90 -9.80 -46.67 -22.69
N LEU A 91 -8.97 -46.07 -21.85
CA LEU A 91 -7.74 -46.70 -21.37
C LEU A 91 -8.12 -47.67 -20.26
N SER A 92 -7.55 -48.88 -20.29
CA SER A 92 -7.94 -49.96 -19.36
C SER A 92 -7.38 -49.73 -17.95
N GLU A 93 -6.06 -49.63 -17.85
CA GLU A 93 -5.30 -49.65 -16.60
C GLU A 93 -4.20 -48.59 -16.64
N PHE A 94 -3.72 -48.19 -15.47
CA PHE A 94 -2.58 -47.31 -15.30
C PHE A 94 -1.39 -48.10 -14.75
N ASP A 95 -0.18 -47.70 -15.13
CA ASP A 95 1.06 -48.33 -14.65
C ASP A 95 1.34 -47.88 -13.21
N GLU A 96 0.93 -48.69 -12.22
CA GLU A 96 1.21 -48.44 -10.81
C GLU A 96 2.65 -48.78 -10.45
N LYS A 97 3.59 -47.87 -10.76
CA LYS A 97 4.96 -47.94 -10.27
C LYS A 97 5.12 -47.06 -9.05
N GLY A 98 5.44 -47.68 -7.91
CA GLY A 98 5.80 -46.96 -6.69
C GLY A 98 7.16 -46.28 -6.83
N GLY A 99 7.28 -45.06 -6.31
CA GLY A 99 8.56 -44.38 -6.12
C GLY A 99 9.00 -44.42 -4.65
N TRP A 100 10.28 -44.17 -4.40
CA TRP A 100 10.82 -44.00 -3.06
C TRP A 100 11.45 -42.61 -2.92
N ALA A 101 11.48 -42.14 -1.68
CA ALA A 101 12.18 -40.93 -1.28
C ALA A 101 13.11 -41.24 -0.12
N VAL A 102 14.31 -40.69 -0.16
CA VAL A 102 15.21 -40.63 0.98
C VAL A 102 15.61 -39.19 1.22
N GLN A 103 15.56 -38.78 2.47
CA GLN A 103 16.10 -37.49 2.91
C GLN A 103 17.00 -37.74 4.12
N GLY A 104 18.23 -37.23 4.04
CA GLY A 104 19.19 -37.24 5.13
C GLY A 104 19.60 -35.81 5.45
N ASN A 105 19.59 -35.45 6.72
CA ASN A 105 20.09 -34.16 7.19
C ASN A 105 21.11 -34.42 8.30
N VAL A 106 22.31 -33.87 8.13
CA VAL A 106 23.41 -33.93 9.08
C VAL A 106 23.73 -32.51 9.52
N ASN A 107 23.61 -32.24 10.82
CA ASN A 107 23.97 -30.97 11.42
C ASN A 107 25.12 -31.19 12.39
N LEU A 108 26.29 -30.62 12.11
CA LEU A 108 27.47 -30.68 12.96
C LEU A 108 27.72 -29.30 13.57
N ALA A 109 27.72 -29.21 14.89
CA ALA A 109 28.14 -28.02 15.61
C ALA A 109 29.62 -28.16 15.99
N LEU A 110 30.45 -27.19 15.61
CA LEU A 110 31.88 -27.14 15.89
C LEU A 110 32.14 -26.18 17.07
N SER A 111 31.54 -26.46 18.23
CA SER A 111 31.61 -25.60 19.43
C SER A 111 31.24 -24.13 19.09
N ASP A 112 32.05 -23.16 19.52
CA ASP A 112 31.85 -21.73 19.30
C ASP A 112 32.42 -21.23 17.95
N ILE A 113 33.00 -22.12 17.14
CA ILE A 113 33.70 -21.78 15.89
C ILE A 113 32.74 -21.79 14.70
N GLY A 114 31.69 -22.62 14.72
CA GLY A 114 30.76 -22.67 13.59
C GLY A 114 29.84 -23.90 13.56
N SER A 115 29.13 -24.05 12.45
CA SER A 115 28.28 -25.19 12.16
C SER A 115 28.36 -25.59 10.68
N LEU A 116 28.22 -26.89 10.42
CA LEU A 116 28.13 -27.48 9.09
C LEU A 116 26.82 -28.26 8.98
N THR A 117 25.97 -27.86 8.05
CA THR A 117 24.73 -28.54 7.70
C THR A 117 24.88 -29.16 6.32
N VAL A 118 24.62 -30.45 6.21
CA VAL A 118 24.58 -31.19 4.96
C VAL A 118 23.21 -31.84 4.84
N SER A 119 22.46 -31.49 3.81
CA SER A 119 21.17 -32.12 3.49
C SER A 119 21.25 -32.79 2.13
N GLY A 120 20.84 -34.05 2.05
CA GLY A 120 20.68 -34.78 0.81
C GLY A 120 19.24 -35.25 0.66
N ARG A 121 18.67 -35.12 -0.54
CA ARG A 121 17.35 -35.65 -0.88
C ARG A 121 17.42 -36.32 -2.24
N LYS A 122 16.85 -37.52 -2.33
CA LYS A 122 16.67 -38.25 -3.59
C LYS A 122 15.24 -38.78 -3.63
N GLU A 123 14.56 -38.52 -4.73
CA GLU A 123 13.21 -38.98 -4.99
C GLU A 123 13.17 -39.56 -6.38
N THR A 124 12.53 -40.71 -6.53
CA THR A 124 12.38 -41.34 -7.84
C THR A 124 11.03 -41.04 -8.46
N VAL A 125 10.95 -41.27 -9.77
CA VAL A 125 9.68 -41.33 -10.52
C VAL A 125 8.65 -42.17 -9.76
N GLY A 126 7.39 -41.70 -9.72
CA GLY A 126 6.25 -42.36 -9.07
C GLY A 126 6.08 -42.02 -7.59
N PHE A 127 7.02 -41.30 -6.97
CA PHE A 127 6.87 -40.82 -5.58
C PHE A 127 5.89 -39.63 -5.52
N GLY A 128 5.02 -39.62 -4.51
CA GLY A 128 4.04 -38.58 -4.25
C GLY A 128 3.37 -38.75 -2.89
N THR A 129 2.64 -37.75 -2.42
CA THR A 129 1.85 -37.82 -1.17
C THR A 129 0.57 -38.63 -1.37
N LEU A 130 -0.06 -39.08 -0.27
CA LEU A 130 -1.23 -39.97 -0.32
C LEU A 130 -2.47 -39.33 -0.96
N ASP A 131 -2.55 -38.00 -0.92
CA ASP A 131 -3.62 -37.16 -1.46
C ASP A 131 -3.36 -36.69 -2.91
N GLN A 132 -2.16 -36.93 -3.46
CA GLN A 132 -1.82 -36.56 -4.85
C GLN A 132 -2.45 -37.52 -5.86
N SER A 133 -3.11 -36.96 -6.87
CA SER A 133 -3.60 -37.71 -8.03
C SER A 133 -2.45 -38.27 -8.88
N LEU A 134 -2.72 -39.27 -9.71
CA LEU A 134 -1.69 -39.96 -10.50
C LEU A 134 -0.88 -39.02 -11.43
N LEU A 135 -1.52 -37.98 -11.96
CA LEU A 135 -0.88 -36.98 -12.83
C LEU A 135 -0.05 -35.94 -12.04
N GLU A 136 -0.28 -35.81 -10.73
CA GLU A 136 0.46 -34.91 -9.83
C GLU A 136 1.70 -35.58 -9.21
N ARG A 137 1.83 -36.91 -9.34
CA ARG A 137 3.01 -37.65 -8.89
C ARG A 137 4.22 -37.31 -9.75
N ARG A 138 5.42 -37.44 -9.16
CA ARG A 138 6.67 -37.11 -9.86
C ARG A 138 6.89 -38.00 -11.08
N ASN A 139 7.14 -37.41 -12.23
CA ASN A 139 7.46 -38.08 -13.49
C ASN A 139 8.96 -38.01 -13.83
N ASP A 140 9.77 -37.71 -12.81
CA ASP A 140 11.19 -37.38 -12.90
C ASP A 140 11.95 -37.84 -11.64
N ASP A 141 13.22 -38.20 -11.80
CA ASP A 141 14.13 -38.48 -10.70
C ASP A 141 14.77 -37.19 -10.21
N TYR A 142 14.52 -36.79 -8.96
CA TYR A 142 15.12 -35.62 -8.35
C TYR A 142 16.23 -36.02 -7.40
N SER A 143 17.36 -35.31 -7.46
CA SER A 143 18.42 -35.38 -6.48
C SER A 143 18.85 -33.98 -6.10
N SER A 144 19.00 -33.73 -4.81
CA SER A 144 19.59 -32.49 -4.31
C SER A 144 20.60 -32.77 -3.21
N ILE A 145 21.68 -32.01 -3.23
CA ILE A 145 22.68 -31.96 -2.16
C ILE A 145 22.86 -30.49 -1.82
N ASN A 146 22.61 -30.13 -0.56
CA ASN A 146 22.89 -28.81 -0.03
C ASN A 146 23.90 -28.94 1.10
N VAL A 147 24.93 -28.11 1.04
CA VAL A 147 25.96 -27.96 2.05
C VAL A 147 25.95 -26.50 2.47
N ALA A 148 25.79 -26.23 3.77
CA ALA A 148 25.84 -24.90 4.34
C ALA A 148 26.83 -24.90 5.50
N MET A 149 27.78 -23.98 5.47
CA MET A 149 28.84 -23.83 6.46
C MET A 149 28.77 -22.42 7.03
N ASN A 150 28.61 -22.31 8.34
CA ASN A 150 28.71 -21.06 9.09
C ASN A 150 29.99 -21.13 9.94
N MET A 151 30.88 -20.16 9.83
CA MET A 151 32.11 -20.11 10.62
C MET A 151 32.37 -18.70 11.14
N GLU A 152 32.79 -18.56 12.39
CA GLU A 152 33.29 -17.30 12.94
C GLU A 152 34.81 -17.23 12.77
N LEU A 153 35.28 -16.67 11.64
CA LEU A 153 36.71 -16.63 11.33
C LEU A 153 37.52 -15.81 12.36
N GLY A 154 36.87 -14.88 13.06
CA GLY A 154 37.46 -14.09 14.13
C GLY A 154 38.00 -14.92 15.29
N ARG A 155 37.46 -16.13 15.52
CA ARG A 155 37.91 -17.05 16.59
C ARG A 155 39.29 -17.68 16.32
N PHE A 156 39.76 -17.68 15.07
CA PHE A 156 41.10 -18.17 14.72
C PHE A 156 42.20 -17.10 14.92
N LEU A 157 41.81 -15.86 15.17
CA LEU A 157 42.72 -14.75 15.42
C LEU A 157 42.92 -14.54 16.93
N PRO A 158 44.06 -13.96 17.37
CA PRO A 158 44.30 -13.68 18.78
C PRO A 158 43.15 -12.88 19.44
N GLU A 159 42.71 -13.32 20.63
CA GLU A 159 41.63 -12.69 21.40
C GLU A 159 41.77 -11.16 21.58
N PRO A 160 42.98 -10.58 21.79
CA PRO A 160 43.12 -9.13 21.92
C PRO A 160 42.68 -8.32 20.69
N LEU A 161 42.67 -8.92 19.50
CA LEU A 161 42.25 -8.24 18.27
C LEU A 161 40.73 -8.03 18.20
N LYS A 162 39.95 -8.84 18.94
CA LYS A 162 38.46 -8.76 19.01
C LYS A 162 37.77 -8.65 17.64
N ILE A 163 38.35 -9.30 16.63
CA ILE A 163 37.81 -9.33 15.26
C ILE A 163 36.59 -10.25 15.27
N SER A 164 35.48 -9.79 14.70
CA SER A 164 34.35 -10.64 14.34
C SER A 164 34.26 -10.69 12.81
N ALA A 165 34.19 -11.90 12.27
CA ALA A 165 34.21 -12.17 10.84
C ALA A 165 33.39 -13.44 10.53
N PRO A 166 32.05 -13.35 10.56
CA PRO A 166 31.19 -14.48 10.23
C PRO A 166 31.24 -14.74 8.72
N LEU A 167 31.67 -15.95 8.37
CA LEU A 167 31.68 -16.53 7.04
C LEU A 167 30.50 -17.49 6.91
N TYR A 168 29.67 -17.25 5.89
CA TYR A 168 28.67 -18.18 5.41
C TYR A 168 29.05 -18.67 4.02
N TYR A 169 29.12 -19.98 3.84
CA TYR A 169 29.34 -20.61 2.55
C TYR A 169 28.22 -21.61 2.29
N SER A 170 27.59 -21.53 1.12
CA SER A 170 26.58 -22.48 0.70
C SER A 170 26.86 -23.04 -0.68
N TYR A 171 26.59 -24.33 -0.84
CA TYR A 171 26.67 -25.06 -2.09
C TYR A 171 25.40 -25.89 -2.21
N SER A 172 24.62 -25.67 -3.25
CA SER A 172 23.41 -26.44 -3.55
C SER A 172 23.48 -26.93 -4.98
N ASN A 173 23.38 -28.23 -5.19
CA ASN A 173 23.29 -28.82 -6.51
C ASN A 173 22.00 -29.64 -6.58
N GLN A 174 21.13 -29.26 -7.50
CA GLN A 174 19.85 -29.92 -7.75
C GLN A 174 19.88 -30.44 -9.18
N THR A 175 19.53 -31.72 -9.35
CA THR A 175 19.47 -32.37 -10.65
C THR A 175 18.15 -33.11 -10.78
N THR A 176 17.51 -32.92 -11.92
CA THR A 176 16.26 -33.57 -12.28
C THR A 176 16.44 -34.31 -13.59
N ALA A 177 16.21 -35.62 -13.58
CA ALA A 177 16.26 -36.47 -14.77
C ALA A 177 14.84 -36.97 -15.10
N PRO A 178 14.25 -36.56 -16.23
CA PRO A 178 12.89 -36.96 -16.58
C PRO A 178 12.80 -38.46 -16.92
N GLN A 179 11.66 -39.09 -16.64
CA GLN A 179 11.41 -40.49 -17.02
C GLN A 179 11.38 -40.67 -18.55
N TYR A 180 10.79 -39.70 -19.25
CA TYR A 180 10.64 -39.68 -20.69
C TYR A 180 11.71 -38.79 -21.35
N ASP A 181 12.09 -39.13 -22.57
CA ASP A 181 13.01 -38.34 -23.38
C ASP A 181 12.40 -36.95 -23.69
N PRO A 182 13.04 -35.83 -23.31
CA PRO A 182 12.48 -34.50 -23.55
C PRO A 182 12.22 -34.17 -25.03
N LEU A 183 12.96 -34.80 -25.94
CA LEU A 183 12.79 -34.64 -27.40
C LEU A 183 11.74 -35.61 -27.97
N ASN A 184 11.47 -36.72 -27.27
CA ASN A 184 10.48 -37.73 -27.63
C ASN A 184 9.65 -38.12 -26.40
N ARG A 185 8.69 -37.27 -26.03
CA ARG A 185 7.96 -37.33 -24.75
C ARG A 185 7.13 -38.61 -24.51
N ASP A 186 7.05 -39.49 -25.51
CA ASP A 186 6.37 -40.78 -25.47
C ASP A 186 7.33 -41.98 -25.32
N ILE A 187 8.65 -41.76 -25.42
CA ILE A 187 9.69 -42.79 -25.29
C ILE A 187 10.38 -42.63 -23.93
N LEU A 188 10.64 -43.73 -23.24
CA LEU A 188 11.39 -43.70 -21.99
C LEU A 188 12.84 -43.25 -22.26
N LEU A 189 13.38 -42.37 -21.42
CA LEU A 189 14.77 -41.91 -21.54
C LEU A 189 15.74 -43.10 -21.52
N SER A 190 15.44 -44.12 -20.72
CA SER A 190 16.23 -45.36 -20.65
C SER A 190 16.25 -46.16 -21.97
N GLU A 191 15.16 -46.15 -22.74
CA GLU A 191 15.07 -46.77 -24.06
C GLU A 191 15.82 -45.97 -25.12
N SER A 192 15.71 -44.64 -25.08
CA SER A 192 16.51 -43.75 -25.92
C SER A 192 18.01 -44.00 -25.69
N LEU A 193 18.45 -44.12 -24.42
CA LEU A 193 19.85 -44.37 -24.07
C LEU A 193 20.34 -45.77 -24.51
N LYS A 194 19.52 -46.82 -24.40
CA LYS A 194 19.85 -48.18 -24.89
C LYS A 194 20.06 -48.22 -26.41
N ASN A 195 19.40 -47.32 -27.13
CA ASN A 195 19.43 -47.25 -28.59
C ASN A 195 20.51 -46.30 -29.16
N THR A 196 21.42 -45.78 -28.31
CA THR A 196 22.58 -44.97 -28.73
C THR A 196 23.74 -45.85 -29.20
N ARG A 197 24.55 -45.37 -30.16
CA ARG A 197 25.65 -46.15 -30.77
C ARG A 197 26.89 -46.16 -29.90
N ASN A 198 27.28 -44.99 -29.38
CA ASN A 198 28.57 -44.76 -28.73
C ASN A 198 28.39 -44.05 -27.37
N LYS A 199 29.38 -44.22 -26.47
CA LYS A 199 29.39 -43.55 -25.15
C LYS A 199 29.29 -42.01 -25.25
N GLN A 200 29.93 -41.40 -26.24
CA GLN A 200 29.86 -39.96 -26.47
C GLN A 200 28.45 -39.47 -26.80
N GLU A 201 27.72 -40.22 -27.62
CA GLU A 201 26.31 -39.93 -27.97
C GLU A 201 25.42 -40.09 -26.74
N ARG A 202 25.63 -41.17 -25.97
CA ARG A 202 24.94 -41.41 -24.69
C ARG A 202 25.16 -40.28 -23.69
N ASP A 203 26.40 -39.84 -23.50
CA ASP A 203 26.74 -38.75 -22.58
C ASP A 203 26.16 -37.41 -23.06
N SER A 204 26.05 -37.21 -24.38
CA SER A 204 25.36 -36.05 -24.96
C SER A 204 23.87 -36.08 -24.65
N VAL A 205 23.18 -37.20 -24.89
CA VAL A 205 21.75 -37.37 -24.59
C VAL A 205 21.45 -37.15 -23.11
N ILE A 206 22.33 -37.62 -22.20
CA ILE A 206 22.19 -37.38 -20.77
C ILE A 206 22.30 -35.89 -20.43
N ARG A 207 23.31 -35.17 -20.97
CA ARG A 207 23.47 -33.73 -20.73
C ARG A 207 22.30 -32.90 -21.27
N LEU A 208 21.67 -33.37 -22.35
CA LEU A 208 20.47 -32.73 -22.91
C LEU A 208 19.23 -32.99 -22.04
N ALA A 209 19.10 -34.20 -21.50
CA ALA A 209 17.89 -34.59 -20.80
C ALA A 209 17.84 -34.09 -19.35
N VAL A 210 18.98 -33.98 -18.68
CA VAL A 210 19.07 -33.61 -17.27
C VAL A 210 18.95 -32.10 -17.10
N THR A 211 17.99 -31.68 -16.28
CA THR A 211 17.93 -30.29 -15.78
C THR A 211 18.80 -30.20 -14.53
N GLN A 212 19.66 -29.18 -14.45
CA GLN A 212 20.53 -28.98 -13.29
C GLN A 212 20.52 -27.51 -12.88
N THR A 213 20.41 -27.28 -11.57
CA THR A 213 20.53 -25.98 -10.92
C THR A 213 21.62 -26.06 -9.86
N LEU A 214 22.66 -25.26 -10.02
CA LEU A 214 23.82 -25.22 -9.14
C LEU A 214 23.94 -23.81 -8.55
N ASN A 215 23.77 -23.69 -7.24
CA ASN A 215 23.96 -22.44 -6.51
C ASN A 215 25.22 -22.54 -5.64
N LYS A 216 26.08 -21.53 -5.73
CA LYS A 216 27.23 -21.34 -4.86
C LYS A 216 27.15 -19.96 -4.26
N SER A 217 27.23 -19.83 -2.94
CA SER A 217 27.31 -18.52 -2.32
C SER A 217 28.37 -18.49 -1.22
N LEU A 218 29.05 -17.35 -1.13
CA LEU A 218 30.02 -17.03 -0.11
C LEU A 218 29.70 -15.63 0.40
N ILE A 219 29.46 -15.49 1.69
CA ILE A 219 29.04 -14.24 2.33
C ILE A 219 29.92 -14.05 3.57
N LEU A 220 30.63 -12.94 3.58
CA LEU A 220 31.29 -12.38 4.75
C LEU A 220 30.52 -11.13 5.13
N ASN A 221 29.79 -11.16 6.24
CA ASN A 221 28.97 -10.04 6.66
C ASN A 221 29.57 -9.36 7.89
N ASN A 222 29.54 -8.02 7.92
CA ASN A 222 29.86 -7.23 9.11
C ASN A 222 31.22 -7.58 9.75
N ILE A 223 32.26 -7.78 8.93
CA ILE A 223 33.63 -7.93 9.41
C ILE A 223 34.01 -6.63 10.14
N LYS A 224 34.28 -6.72 11.44
CA LYS A 224 34.60 -5.56 12.27
C LYS A 224 35.56 -5.90 13.39
N MET A 225 36.30 -4.89 13.85
CA MET A 225 37.18 -4.98 15.02
C MET A 225 36.48 -4.37 16.23
N ASN A 226 36.09 -5.15 17.23
CA ASN A 226 35.38 -4.64 18.42
C ASN A 226 36.35 -4.02 19.45
N ILE A 227 37.30 -3.20 18.98
CA ILE A 227 38.23 -2.41 19.79
C ILE A 227 37.70 -0.98 19.86
N LYS A 228 37.41 -0.51 21.07
CA LYS A 228 36.84 0.80 21.33
C LYS A 228 37.66 1.53 22.40
N SER A 229 38.00 2.79 22.13
CA SER A 229 38.69 3.64 23.10
C SER A 229 37.75 4.01 24.26
N LYS A 230 38.30 4.35 25.43
CA LYS A 230 37.50 4.77 26.61
C LYS A 230 36.54 5.92 26.29
N ASN A 231 37.03 6.89 25.50
CA ASN A 231 36.21 7.90 24.84
C ASN A 231 36.16 7.55 23.35
N PRO A 232 34.97 7.33 22.75
CA PRO A 232 34.86 6.94 21.34
C PRO A 232 35.47 7.99 20.43
N MET A 233 36.48 7.61 19.65
CA MET A 233 37.14 8.48 18.67
C MET A 233 36.68 8.15 17.25
N PRO A 234 36.70 9.13 16.31
CA PRO A 234 36.29 8.90 14.93
C PRO A 234 37.08 7.78 14.24
N TYR A 235 38.35 7.60 14.58
CA TYR A 235 39.25 6.61 14.00
C TYR A 235 39.27 5.27 14.76
N ASP A 236 38.40 5.06 15.76
CA ASP A 236 38.33 3.77 16.45
C ASP A 236 37.97 2.65 15.45
N PRO A 237 38.70 1.52 15.42
CA PRO A 237 38.43 0.43 14.47
C PRO A 237 37.01 -0.13 14.54
N THR A 238 36.33 -0.03 15.69
CA THR A 238 34.93 -0.45 15.85
C THR A 238 33.93 0.34 15.02
N ASN A 239 34.31 1.51 14.52
CA ASN A 239 33.44 2.33 13.68
C ASN A 239 33.37 1.81 12.25
N PHE A 240 34.33 0.98 11.81
CA PHE A 240 34.40 0.44 10.45
C PHE A 240 33.84 -0.97 10.41
N SER A 241 32.99 -1.25 9.42
CA SER A 241 32.57 -2.61 9.09
C SER A 241 32.63 -2.86 7.60
N PHE A 242 33.06 -4.07 7.24
CA PHE A 242 33.21 -4.48 5.85
C PHE A 242 32.37 -5.71 5.57
N GLY A 243 31.95 -5.89 4.34
CA GLY A 243 31.28 -7.11 3.92
C GLY A 243 31.54 -7.41 2.45
N TYR A 244 31.51 -8.68 2.13
CA TYR A 244 31.69 -9.18 0.77
C TYR A 244 30.73 -10.34 0.56
N SER A 245 29.98 -10.33 -0.52
CA SER A 245 29.17 -11.49 -0.92
C SER A 245 29.35 -11.80 -2.39
N TYR A 246 29.49 -13.08 -2.68
CA TYR A 246 29.53 -13.65 -4.01
C TYR A 246 28.46 -14.73 -4.09
N SER A 247 27.61 -14.67 -5.10
CA SER A 247 26.62 -15.71 -5.39
C SER A 247 26.64 -16.03 -6.87
N GLU A 248 26.66 -17.31 -7.20
CA GLU A 248 26.65 -17.82 -8.57
C GLU A 248 25.55 -18.86 -8.68
N ASN A 249 24.61 -18.63 -9.59
CA ASN A 249 23.57 -19.58 -9.97
C ASN A 249 23.85 -20.03 -11.41
N HIS A 250 24.04 -21.31 -11.60
CA HIS A 250 24.20 -21.95 -12.89
C HIS A 250 23.00 -22.86 -13.15
N PHE A 251 22.31 -22.63 -14.25
CA PHE A 251 21.15 -23.40 -14.67
C PHE A 251 21.36 -23.99 -16.06
N GLN A 252 20.94 -25.23 -16.26
CA GLN A 252 20.90 -25.89 -17.57
C GLN A 252 19.65 -26.77 -17.66
N SER A 253 19.07 -26.88 -18.85
CA SER A 253 17.85 -27.65 -19.13
C SER A 253 17.89 -28.19 -20.56
N PRO A 254 16.89 -28.96 -21.05
CA PRO A 254 16.85 -29.42 -22.44
C PRO A 254 16.86 -28.30 -23.50
N ASP A 255 16.24 -27.17 -23.19
CA ASP A 255 16.14 -25.96 -24.02
C ASP A 255 17.27 -24.96 -23.79
N THR A 256 17.89 -24.93 -22.60
CA THR A 256 18.94 -23.98 -22.22
C THR A 256 20.28 -24.70 -22.05
N GLU A 257 21.30 -24.30 -22.82
CA GLU A 257 22.64 -24.89 -22.72
C GLU A 257 23.33 -24.53 -21.41
N TYR A 258 23.32 -23.23 -21.07
CA TYR A 258 23.61 -22.75 -19.73
C TYR A 258 23.00 -21.36 -19.53
N ASN A 259 22.68 -21.05 -18.29
CA ASN A 259 22.34 -19.72 -17.80
C ASN A 259 23.13 -19.49 -16.51
N ASN A 260 24.10 -18.58 -16.57
CA ASN A 260 24.94 -18.20 -15.45
C ASN A 260 24.49 -16.85 -14.94
N SER A 261 24.18 -16.76 -13.65
CA SER A 261 23.88 -15.51 -12.98
C SER A 261 24.82 -15.31 -11.80
N ILE A 262 25.60 -14.25 -11.82
CA ILE A 262 26.63 -13.92 -10.85
C ILE A 262 26.25 -12.61 -10.17
N HIS A 263 26.18 -12.63 -8.85
CA HIS A 263 25.90 -11.47 -8.01
C HIS A 263 27.09 -11.24 -7.10
N GLN A 264 27.62 -10.03 -7.11
CA GLN A 264 28.75 -9.62 -6.28
C GLN A 264 28.36 -8.36 -5.53
N ARG A 265 28.68 -8.31 -4.24
CA ARG A 265 28.49 -7.12 -3.42
C ARG A 265 29.71 -6.90 -2.54
N LEU A 266 30.23 -5.69 -2.56
CA LEU A 266 31.25 -5.20 -1.64
C LEU A 266 30.66 -4.04 -0.87
N GLN A 267 30.69 -4.10 0.46
CA GLN A 267 30.14 -3.05 1.32
C GLN A 267 31.20 -2.59 2.33
N ALA A 268 31.25 -1.28 2.56
CA ALA A 268 32.04 -0.65 3.60
C ALA A 268 31.15 0.36 4.33
N ASN A 269 31.03 0.21 5.64
CA ASN A 269 30.26 1.11 6.49
C ASN A 269 31.17 1.75 7.52
N TYR A 270 30.87 3.01 7.82
CA TYR A 270 31.47 3.78 8.89
C TYR A 270 30.36 4.34 9.77
N GLY A 271 30.42 4.11 11.07
CA GLY A 271 29.45 4.60 12.03
C GLY A 271 30.13 5.16 13.25
N TYR A 272 30.00 6.47 13.48
CA TYR A 272 30.61 7.16 14.61
C TYR A 272 29.57 7.85 15.47
N THR A 273 29.55 7.50 16.76
CA THR A 273 28.69 8.13 17.77
C THR A 273 29.58 8.69 18.89
N PRO A 274 29.91 9.99 18.85
CA PRO A 274 30.73 10.62 19.90
C PRO A 274 30.02 10.59 21.25
N LEU A 275 30.79 10.32 22.31
CA LEU A 275 30.32 10.43 23.68
C LEU A 275 30.85 11.73 24.28
N VAL A 276 30.23 12.86 23.92
CA VAL A 276 30.60 14.17 24.45
C VAL A 276 29.47 14.69 25.33
N LYS A 277 29.85 15.15 26.53
CA LYS A 277 28.89 15.81 27.43
C LYS A 277 28.48 17.14 26.80
N PRO A 278 27.17 17.44 26.72
CA PRO A 278 26.70 18.74 26.26
C PRO A 278 27.37 19.88 27.03
N PHE A 279 27.75 20.96 26.33
CA PHE A 279 28.24 22.18 26.98
C PHE A 279 27.05 22.93 27.58
N GLU A 280 27.06 23.14 28.90
CA GLU A 280 25.97 23.82 29.62
C GLU A 280 26.42 25.20 30.14
N PRO A 281 26.37 26.27 29.31
CA PRO A 281 26.79 27.61 29.74
C PRO A 281 25.86 28.24 30.79
N PHE A 282 24.59 27.86 30.79
CA PHE A 282 23.58 28.33 31.75
C PHE A 282 22.74 27.14 32.22
N LYS A 283 22.18 27.24 33.44
CA LYS A 283 21.28 26.22 33.99
C LYS A 283 20.09 26.03 33.02
N ASN A 284 19.88 24.81 32.54
CA ASN A 284 18.83 24.38 31.59
C ASN A 284 19.09 24.65 30.09
N PHE A 285 20.24 25.22 29.71
CA PHE A 285 20.63 25.33 28.30
C PHE A 285 21.85 24.42 28.04
N SER A 286 21.68 23.42 27.18
CA SER A 286 22.75 22.49 26.82
C SER A 286 22.96 22.50 25.31
N PHE A 287 24.20 22.73 24.89
CA PHE A 287 24.61 22.81 23.49
C PHE A 287 25.56 21.66 23.15
N ASN A 288 25.23 20.91 22.11
CA ASN A 288 26.08 19.85 21.58
C ASN A 288 26.86 20.40 20.39
N TYR A 289 28.17 20.57 20.56
CA TYR A 289 29.05 21.08 19.50
C TYR A 289 29.48 20.01 18.49
N LEU A 290 29.27 18.73 18.80
CA LEU A 290 29.48 17.61 17.86
C LEU A 290 28.16 16.94 17.49
N PRO A 291 28.06 16.37 16.28
CA PRO A 291 26.91 15.56 15.86
C PRO A 291 26.74 14.35 16.77
N ASN A 292 25.51 13.91 16.99
CA ASN A 292 25.20 12.72 17.79
C ASN A 292 25.62 11.44 17.07
N ASN A 293 25.51 11.43 15.74
CA ASN A 293 25.77 10.25 14.93
C ASN A 293 26.16 10.66 13.52
N ILE A 294 27.19 10.01 12.97
CA ILE A 294 27.64 10.13 11.59
C ILE A 294 27.70 8.72 11.03
N GLN A 295 27.01 8.47 9.92
CA GLN A 295 27.05 7.19 9.22
C GLN A 295 27.40 7.41 7.75
N ILE A 296 28.29 6.58 7.24
CA ILE A 296 28.67 6.55 5.83
C ILE A 296 28.56 5.09 5.39
N SER A 297 27.87 4.84 4.30
CA SER A 297 27.79 3.52 3.67
C SER A 297 28.26 3.65 2.24
N SER A 298 29.03 2.67 1.79
CA SER A 298 29.48 2.57 0.41
C SER A 298 29.34 1.12 -0.02
N GLN A 299 28.48 0.86 -1.00
CA GLN A 299 28.13 -0.47 -1.46
C GLN A 299 28.26 -0.56 -2.99
N LEU A 300 29.21 -1.37 -3.45
CA LEU A 300 29.36 -1.74 -4.86
C LEU A 300 28.59 -3.05 -5.11
N MET A 301 27.73 -3.06 -6.13
CA MET A 301 26.94 -4.23 -6.53
C MET A 301 27.13 -4.49 -8.01
N ARG A 302 27.54 -5.70 -8.36
CA ARG A 302 27.64 -6.15 -9.76
C ARG A 302 26.79 -7.40 -9.97
N ASN A 303 25.81 -7.29 -10.83
CA ASN A 303 25.00 -8.39 -11.32
C ASN A 303 25.36 -8.64 -12.77
N TYR A 304 25.70 -9.88 -13.10
CA TYR A 304 26.04 -10.31 -14.45
C TYR A 304 25.28 -11.59 -14.75
N GLN A 305 24.50 -11.61 -15.81
CA GLN A 305 23.79 -12.79 -16.27
C GLN A 305 24.12 -13.08 -17.73
N GLU A 306 24.35 -14.34 -18.05
CA GLU A 306 24.66 -14.82 -19.39
C GLU A 306 23.81 -16.05 -19.68
N THR A 307 23.06 -16.05 -20.76
CA THR A 307 22.14 -17.13 -21.16
C THR A 307 22.43 -17.55 -22.59
N GLN A 308 22.65 -18.85 -22.77
CA GLN A 308 22.80 -19.49 -24.06
C GLN A 308 21.70 -20.54 -24.25
N LEU A 309 20.83 -20.31 -25.24
CA LEU A 309 19.81 -21.26 -25.63
C LEU A 309 20.40 -22.37 -26.51
N ARG A 310 19.82 -23.56 -26.42
CA ARG A 310 20.27 -24.72 -27.18
C ARG A 310 19.57 -24.82 -28.53
N ASP A 311 20.34 -25.03 -29.59
CA ASP A 311 19.78 -25.32 -30.92
C ASP A 311 19.42 -26.81 -31.05
N LEU A 312 18.12 -27.09 -30.95
CA LEU A 312 17.57 -28.44 -31.08
C LEU A 312 17.60 -28.96 -32.53
N ASN A 313 17.61 -28.07 -33.53
CA ASN A 313 17.60 -28.45 -34.95
C ASN A 313 18.99 -28.94 -35.41
N ALA A 314 20.05 -28.24 -35.01
CA ALA A 314 21.43 -28.68 -35.28
C ALA A 314 21.72 -30.08 -34.71
N HIS A 315 21.16 -30.40 -33.54
CA HIS A 315 21.23 -31.71 -32.92
C HIS A 315 20.46 -32.81 -33.66
N MET A 316 19.28 -32.50 -34.20
CA MET A 316 18.50 -33.46 -34.99
C MET A 316 19.08 -33.75 -36.38
N SER A 317 19.87 -32.82 -36.92
CA SER A 317 20.49 -32.92 -38.26
C SER A 317 21.93 -33.46 -38.25
N GLY A 318 22.52 -33.75 -37.08
CA GLY A 318 23.87 -34.33 -36.98
C GLY A 318 25.01 -33.38 -37.34
N PHE A 319 24.75 -32.08 -37.46
CA PHE A 319 25.80 -31.08 -37.69
C PHE A 319 26.51 -30.75 -36.38
N SER A 320 27.79 -31.05 -36.32
CA SER A 320 28.73 -30.55 -35.31
C SER A 320 29.41 -29.33 -35.91
N GLN A 321 29.01 -28.14 -35.46
CA GLN A 321 29.61 -26.81 -35.64
C GLN A 321 28.74 -25.78 -36.37
N SER A 322 28.88 -24.56 -35.82
CA SER A 322 28.67 -23.24 -36.41
C SER A 322 27.24 -22.76 -36.64
N GLN A 323 26.58 -22.36 -35.55
CA GLN A 323 26.15 -20.97 -35.33
C GLN A 323 25.69 -20.81 -33.87
N ARG A 324 26.59 -20.32 -33.00
CA ARG A 324 26.30 -19.98 -31.59
C ARG A 324 25.41 -18.72 -31.52
N GLN A 325 24.20 -18.77 -32.07
CA GLN A 325 23.55 -17.55 -32.54
C GLN A 325 22.66 -16.82 -31.53
N TYR A 326 22.58 -17.26 -30.27
CA TYR A 326 21.76 -16.59 -29.25
C TYR A 326 22.42 -16.56 -27.88
N LEU A 327 23.68 -16.13 -27.80
CA LEU A 327 24.26 -15.71 -26.52
C LEU A 327 23.68 -14.35 -26.16
N THR A 328 22.98 -14.27 -25.04
CA THR A 328 22.48 -13.01 -24.48
C THR A 328 23.10 -12.80 -23.11
N PHE A 329 23.54 -11.58 -22.83
CA PHE A 329 24.05 -11.24 -21.51
C PHE A 329 23.45 -9.91 -21.04
N SER A 330 23.25 -9.79 -19.74
CA SER A 330 22.84 -8.57 -19.08
C SER A 330 23.82 -8.27 -17.95
N GLN A 331 24.13 -7.00 -17.78
CA GLN A 331 25.08 -6.56 -16.78
C GLN A 331 24.55 -5.30 -16.10
N PHE A 332 24.74 -5.23 -14.80
CA PHE A 332 24.29 -4.12 -13.97
C PHE A 332 25.29 -3.92 -12.84
N PHE A 333 26.09 -2.87 -12.95
CA PHE A 333 27.11 -2.53 -11.97
C PHE A 333 26.81 -1.16 -11.36
N THR A 334 26.44 -1.15 -10.09
CA THR A 334 26.09 0.06 -9.35
C THR A 334 27.00 0.28 -8.15
N TRP A 335 27.14 1.54 -7.78
CA TRP A 335 27.80 2.00 -6.58
C TRP A 335 26.85 2.93 -5.80
N ASP A 336 26.35 2.40 -4.69
CA ASP A 336 25.53 3.13 -3.74
C ASP A 336 26.40 3.76 -2.65
N ARG A 337 26.17 5.04 -2.38
CA ARG A 337 26.93 5.86 -1.43
C ARG A 337 25.97 6.66 -0.59
N ASP A 338 25.84 6.28 0.68
CA ASP A 338 24.99 6.99 1.63
C ASP A 338 25.84 7.75 2.65
N PHE A 339 25.38 8.95 2.98
CA PHE A 339 25.87 9.77 4.07
C PHE A 339 24.68 10.16 4.93
N SER A 340 24.78 10.00 6.25
CA SER A 340 23.82 10.55 7.19
C SER A 340 24.49 11.15 8.40
N ILE A 341 23.94 12.27 8.85
CA ILE A 341 24.37 12.99 10.04
C ILE A 341 23.14 13.34 10.86
N THR A 342 23.17 13.00 12.15
CA THR A 342 22.15 13.41 13.11
C THR A 342 22.81 14.29 14.15
N TRP A 343 22.30 15.50 14.32
CA TRP A 343 22.85 16.51 15.20
C TRP A 343 21.74 17.21 15.98
N ASP A 344 21.65 16.87 17.26
CA ASP A 344 20.82 17.53 18.25
C ASP A 344 21.61 18.70 18.85
N LEU A 345 21.74 19.80 18.12
CA LEU A 345 22.48 21.01 18.55
C LEU A 345 22.08 21.47 19.96
N THR A 346 20.80 21.36 20.28
CA THR A 346 20.26 21.58 21.64
C THR A 346 19.23 20.51 21.94
N ARG A 347 18.74 20.42 23.20
CA ARG A 347 17.61 19.52 23.55
C ARG A 347 16.35 19.76 22.71
N ASN A 348 16.25 20.95 22.12
CA ASN A 348 15.07 21.48 21.48
C ASN A 348 15.20 21.56 19.96
N LEU A 349 16.42 21.55 19.41
CA LEU A 349 16.71 21.61 17.98
C LEU A 349 17.39 20.30 17.56
N LYS A 350 16.63 19.47 16.85
CA LYS A 350 17.09 18.20 16.28
C LYS A 350 17.20 18.34 14.78
N THR A 351 18.38 18.09 14.24
CA THR A 351 18.65 18.15 12.81
C THR A 351 19.13 16.78 12.35
N SER A 352 18.57 16.29 11.26
CA SER A 352 19.06 15.10 10.55
C SER A 352 19.20 15.47 9.08
N PHE A 353 20.33 15.11 8.50
CA PHE A 353 20.58 15.26 7.07
C PHE A 353 21.06 13.93 6.52
N ARG A 354 20.49 13.50 5.40
CA ARG A 354 20.88 12.29 4.69
C ARG A 354 21.03 12.59 3.21
N SER A 355 22.03 11.99 2.58
CA SER A 355 22.32 12.14 1.16
C SER A 355 22.77 10.78 0.63
N GLY A 356 22.15 10.30 -0.42
CA GLY A 356 22.44 9.03 -1.09
C GLY A 356 22.69 9.26 -2.58
N THR A 357 23.72 8.62 -3.12
CA THR A 357 24.01 8.63 -4.57
C THR A 357 24.18 7.22 -5.07
N ILE A 358 23.30 6.81 -5.99
CA ILE A 358 23.44 5.58 -6.75
C ILE A 358 24.07 5.97 -8.08
N ALA A 359 25.27 5.47 -8.34
CA ALA A 359 25.98 5.65 -9.59
C ALA A 359 26.12 4.33 -10.35
N GLU A 360 26.12 4.39 -11.67
CA GLU A 360 26.50 3.29 -12.55
C GLU A 360 28.02 3.26 -12.71
N ILE A 361 28.60 2.07 -12.59
CA ILE A 361 30.00 1.84 -12.96
C ILE A 361 30.01 1.46 -14.43
N GLU A 362 30.56 2.34 -15.26
CA GLU A 362 30.61 2.16 -16.71
C GLU A 362 31.56 1.01 -17.06
N GLU A 363 31.00 -0.03 -17.66
CA GLU A 363 31.73 -1.17 -18.20
C GLU A 363 31.45 -1.31 -19.71
N PRO A 364 32.46 -1.66 -20.53
CA PRO A 364 32.27 -1.83 -21.97
C PRO A 364 31.32 -3.00 -22.25
N TYR A 365 30.59 -2.93 -23.36
CA TYR A 365 29.70 -4.01 -23.81
C TYR A 365 30.52 -5.15 -24.44
N LEU A 366 31.24 -5.90 -23.60
CA LEU A 366 32.13 -7.00 -23.97
C LEU A 366 31.86 -8.23 -23.10
N GLN A 367 32.13 -9.43 -23.62
CA GLN A 367 32.01 -10.66 -22.84
C GLN A 367 33.13 -10.73 -21.80
N VAL A 368 32.78 -10.62 -20.51
CA VAL A 368 33.76 -10.63 -19.42
C VAL A 368 34.19 -12.07 -19.08
N ASN A 369 35.07 -12.66 -19.89
CA ASN A 369 35.54 -14.03 -19.70
C ASN A 369 37.08 -14.16 -19.68
N LYS A 370 37.64 -14.34 -18.47
CA LYS A 370 39.10 -14.47 -18.25
C LYS A 370 39.76 -15.65 -18.98
N LYS A 371 39.00 -16.68 -19.38
CA LYS A 371 39.54 -17.92 -19.98
C LYS A 371 39.44 -17.94 -21.50
N LEU A 372 38.40 -17.31 -22.06
CA LEU A 372 38.14 -17.31 -23.50
C LEU A 372 38.66 -16.05 -24.20
N ASN A 373 38.64 -14.88 -23.55
CA ASN A 373 39.11 -13.63 -24.16
C ASN A 373 39.80 -12.71 -23.13
N ARG A 374 41.14 -12.79 -23.06
CA ARG A 374 41.95 -12.07 -22.05
C ARG A 374 42.06 -10.57 -22.33
N ASP A 375 42.13 -10.17 -23.59
CA ASP A 375 42.32 -8.76 -23.96
C ASP A 375 41.07 -7.93 -23.63
N ASP A 376 39.88 -8.47 -23.91
CA ASP A 376 38.59 -7.87 -23.51
C ASP A 376 38.47 -7.70 -21.99
N TYR A 377 39.03 -8.65 -21.22
CA TYR A 377 39.02 -8.58 -19.75
C TYR A 377 39.90 -7.45 -19.21
N GLU A 378 41.07 -7.21 -19.82
CA GLU A 378 41.95 -6.10 -19.43
C GLU A 378 41.29 -4.74 -19.76
N LEU A 379 40.66 -4.60 -20.93
CA LEU A 379 39.88 -3.41 -21.30
C LEU A 379 38.72 -3.15 -20.32
N TRP A 380 37.99 -4.21 -19.94
CA TRP A 380 36.93 -4.13 -18.94
C TRP A 380 37.47 -3.64 -17.59
N LYS A 381 38.60 -4.20 -17.14
CA LYS A 381 39.21 -3.87 -15.84
C LYS A 381 39.62 -2.39 -15.79
N ASP A 382 40.25 -1.88 -16.84
CA ASP A 382 40.69 -0.50 -16.90
C ASP A 382 39.49 0.48 -16.90
N SER A 383 38.43 0.18 -17.66
CA SER A 383 37.18 0.96 -17.64
C SER A 383 36.53 1.00 -16.27
N VAL A 384 36.42 -0.16 -15.60
CA VAL A 384 35.83 -0.26 -14.26
C VAL A 384 36.65 0.51 -13.23
N ILE A 385 37.97 0.40 -13.25
CA ILE A 385 38.85 1.15 -12.34
C ILE A 385 38.70 2.66 -12.58
N GLN A 386 38.71 3.10 -13.84
CA GLN A 386 38.52 4.51 -14.18
C GLN A 386 37.15 5.03 -13.71
N SER A 387 36.09 4.26 -13.93
CA SER A 387 34.74 4.64 -13.50
C SER A 387 34.64 4.73 -11.97
N ILE A 388 35.25 3.78 -11.22
CA ILE A 388 35.34 3.85 -9.76
C ILE A 388 36.16 5.06 -9.30
N GLN A 389 37.27 5.40 -9.97
CA GLN A 389 38.06 6.59 -9.63
C GLN A 389 37.27 7.88 -9.85
N ASN A 390 36.41 7.91 -10.87
CA ASN A 390 35.53 9.03 -11.19
C ASN A 390 34.17 8.97 -10.44
N LEU A 391 34.05 8.16 -9.39
CA LEU A 391 32.83 8.05 -8.58
C LEU A 391 31.59 7.45 -9.27
N GLY A 392 31.77 6.85 -10.45
CA GLY A 392 30.71 6.33 -11.31
C GLY A 392 29.85 7.45 -11.92
N LYS A 393 29.03 7.10 -12.91
CA LYS A 393 28.08 8.02 -13.52
C LYS A 393 26.77 8.02 -12.72
N PRO A 394 26.34 9.12 -12.09
CA PRO A 394 25.14 9.13 -11.26
C PRO A 394 23.90 8.64 -12.02
N LEU A 395 23.16 7.71 -11.42
CA LEU A 395 21.83 7.25 -11.86
C LEU A 395 20.73 7.95 -11.10
N ASN A 396 20.91 8.08 -9.78
CA ASN A 396 19.95 8.71 -8.89
C ASN A 396 20.72 9.37 -7.73
N TYR A 397 20.31 10.59 -7.40
CA TYR A 397 20.76 11.30 -6.22
C TYR A 397 19.54 11.66 -5.39
N GLU A 398 19.63 11.46 -4.08
CA GLU A 398 18.59 11.86 -3.15
C GLU A 398 19.19 12.48 -1.90
N GLN A 399 18.63 13.59 -1.43
CA GLN A 399 18.89 14.10 -0.10
C GLN A 399 17.60 14.37 0.66
N THR A 400 17.70 14.26 1.99
CA THR A 400 16.64 14.61 2.93
C THR A 400 17.22 15.43 4.07
N ALA A 401 16.52 16.50 4.43
CA ALA A 401 16.86 17.37 5.55
C ALA A 401 15.64 17.47 6.48
N ASP A 402 15.81 16.98 7.70
CA ASP A 402 14.81 16.98 8.76
C ASP A 402 15.27 17.92 9.87
N ILE A 403 14.54 18.99 10.13
CA ILE A 403 14.80 19.94 11.21
C ILE A 403 13.56 20.01 12.08
N SER A 404 13.67 19.57 13.32
CA SER A 404 12.62 19.67 14.33
C SER A 404 13.04 20.62 15.44
N TYR A 405 12.28 21.69 15.64
CA TYR A 405 12.52 22.69 16.66
C TYR A 405 11.32 22.85 17.59
N THR A 406 11.50 22.52 18.87
CA THR A 406 10.52 22.78 19.93
C THR A 406 10.90 24.06 20.67
N LEU A 407 10.08 25.10 20.61
CA LEU A 407 10.36 26.36 21.31
C LEU A 407 10.45 26.12 22.84
N PRO A 408 11.50 26.63 23.53
CA PRO A 408 11.76 26.37 24.94
C PRO A 408 10.83 27.12 25.91
N PHE A 409 9.56 27.34 25.56
CA PHE A 409 8.60 28.07 26.41
C PHE A 409 8.40 27.43 27.78
N ALA A 410 8.51 26.09 27.89
CA ALA A 410 8.49 25.37 29.17
C ALA A 410 9.59 25.82 30.15
N GLN A 411 10.68 26.41 29.66
CA GLN A 411 11.77 26.93 30.49
C GLN A 411 11.52 28.37 30.96
N ILE A 412 10.60 29.10 30.32
CA ILE A 412 10.24 30.49 30.66
C ILE A 412 8.99 30.43 31.56
N PRO A 413 9.08 30.71 32.88
CA PRO A 413 7.96 30.50 33.80
C PRO A 413 6.69 31.28 33.47
N VAL A 414 6.76 32.35 32.67
CA VAL A 414 5.58 33.12 32.24
C VAL A 414 4.90 32.49 31.01
N LEU A 415 5.61 31.67 30.24
CA LEU A 415 5.18 31.11 28.95
C LEU A 415 5.03 29.58 28.94
N ASP A 416 5.27 28.89 30.06
CA ASP A 416 5.21 27.41 30.16
C ASP A 416 3.85 26.77 29.82
N TRP A 417 2.80 27.59 29.69
CA TRP A 417 1.46 27.22 29.22
C TRP A 417 1.37 27.12 27.69
N MET A 418 2.40 27.56 26.96
CA MET A 418 2.52 27.47 25.51
C MET A 418 3.52 26.37 25.14
N SER A 419 3.19 25.56 24.16
CA SER A 419 4.11 24.62 23.51
C SER A 419 4.00 24.81 22.02
N VAL A 420 5.12 25.05 21.35
CA VAL A 420 5.15 25.22 19.90
C VAL A 420 6.29 24.36 19.37
N SER A 421 5.97 23.44 18.46
CA SER A 421 6.95 22.63 17.75
C SER A 421 6.82 22.86 16.25
N THR A 422 7.96 23.04 15.60
CA THR A 422 8.07 23.20 14.15
C THR A 422 8.88 22.03 13.62
N ALA A 423 8.36 21.38 12.58
CA ALA A 423 9.05 20.34 11.83
C ALA A 423 9.17 20.80 10.38
N TYR A 424 10.39 20.89 9.89
CA TYR A 424 10.73 21.17 8.51
C TYR A 424 11.35 19.90 7.94
N ASN A 425 10.78 19.40 6.85
CA ASN A 425 11.29 18.27 6.08
C ASN A 425 11.46 18.76 4.64
N SER A 426 12.64 18.55 4.07
CA SER A 426 12.89 18.79 2.66
C SER A 426 13.53 17.57 2.02
N ARG A 427 13.10 17.25 0.80
CA ARG A 427 13.66 16.19 -0.02
C ARG A 427 14.04 16.77 -1.37
N TYR A 428 15.22 16.44 -1.85
CA TYR A 428 15.65 16.77 -3.20
C TYR A 428 16.10 15.49 -3.88
N ARG A 429 15.61 15.26 -5.09
CA ARG A 429 15.94 14.09 -5.88
C ARG A 429 16.28 14.50 -7.31
N TRP A 430 17.31 13.87 -7.85
CA TRP A 430 17.69 13.95 -9.25
C TRP A 430 17.79 12.52 -9.78
N GLU A 431 17.18 12.26 -10.93
CA GLU A 431 17.16 10.94 -11.55
C GLU A 431 17.60 11.08 -13.01
N ARG A 432 18.56 10.24 -13.42
CA ARG A 432 19.09 10.27 -14.78
C ARG A 432 18.00 9.83 -15.77
N GLY A 433 17.83 10.60 -16.85
CA GLY A 433 16.93 10.23 -17.94
C GLY A 433 17.35 8.95 -18.64
N ALA A 434 16.41 8.32 -19.36
CA ALA A 434 16.74 7.20 -20.23
C ALA A 434 17.71 7.64 -21.33
N PHE A 435 18.71 6.82 -21.62
CA PHE A 435 19.64 7.07 -22.72
C PHE A 435 19.07 6.48 -24.01
N ILE A 436 18.76 7.33 -24.98
CA ILE A 436 18.42 6.94 -26.35
C ILE A 436 19.55 7.40 -27.25
N ARG A 437 19.99 6.53 -28.15
CA ARG A 437 21.02 6.88 -29.13
C ARG A 437 20.48 8.00 -30.03
N ASP A 438 21.22 9.08 -30.14
CA ASP A 438 20.93 10.27 -30.97
C ASP A 438 19.84 11.24 -30.42
N GLU A 439 19.27 10.99 -29.23
CA GLU A 439 18.30 11.88 -28.58
C GLU A 439 18.64 12.16 -27.12
N ASN A 440 18.55 13.43 -26.71
CA ASN A 440 18.63 13.82 -25.31
C ASN A 440 17.21 14.00 -24.75
N ILE A 441 16.87 13.22 -23.73
CA ILE A 441 15.56 13.30 -23.04
C ILE A 441 15.64 14.25 -21.84
N GLY A 442 16.85 14.56 -21.37
CA GLY A 442 17.11 15.26 -20.11
C GLY A 442 16.83 14.40 -18.87
N ASN A 443 17.28 14.87 -17.72
CA ASN A 443 17.11 14.21 -16.42
C ASN A 443 15.83 14.68 -15.71
N ILE A 444 15.46 14.04 -14.61
CA ILE A 444 14.28 14.42 -13.82
C ILE A 444 14.75 15.04 -12.52
N LEU A 445 14.27 16.25 -12.24
CA LEU A 445 14.57 17.01 -11.04
C LEU A 445 13.33 17.11 -10.16
N GLN A 446 13.42 16.74 -8.89
CA GLN A 446 12.29 16.76 -7.95
C GLN A 446 12.69 17.43 -6.64
N ASN A 447 11.79 18.24 -6.10
CA ASN A 447 11.91 18.78 -4.76
C ASN A 447 10.58 18.66 -4.01
N ASP A 448 10.65 18.24 -2.75
CA ASP A 448 9.55 18.27 -1.81
C ASP A 448 9.94 19.11 -0.58
N LEU A 449 9.03 19.95 -0.12
CA LEU A 449 9.11 20.70 1.13
C LEU A 449 7.86 20.42 1.95
N SER A 450 8.03 20.13 3.24
CA SER A 450 6.94 19.99 4.21
C SER A 450 7.30 20.73 5.50
N LEU A 451 6.61 21.83 5.77
CA LEU A 451 6.70 22.60 7.01
C LEU A 451 5.43 22.34 7.85
N THR A 452 5.59 21.84 9.06
CA THR A 452 4.49 21.62 10.01
C THR A 452 4.77 22.38 11.29
N VAL A 453 3.85 23.26 11.69
CA VAL A 453 3.89 24.02 12.94
C VAL A 453 2.74 23.56 13.82
N ASN A 454 3.05 22.96 14.97
CA ASN A 454 2.10 22.54 15.96
C ASN A 454 2.20 23.47 17.18
N GLY A 455 1.17 24.30 17.38
CA GLY A 455 0.98 25.08 18.58
C GLY A 455 -0.01 24.42 19.51
N ARG A 456 0.29 24.39 20.81
CA ARG A 456 -0.59 23.93 21.88
C ARG A 456 -0.57 24.94 23.01
N LEU A 457 -1.73 25.45 23.35
CA LEU A 457 -1.96 26.37 24.46
C LEU A 457 -2.69 25.59 25.56
N ASN A 458 -2.06 25.43 26.72
CA ASN A 458 -2.64 24.83 27.92
C ASN A 458 -3.12 25.94 28.86
N LEU A 459 -4.33 26.42 28.63
CA LEU A 459 -4.87 27.57 29.36
C LEU A 459 -5.11 27.27 30.84
N VAL A 460 -5.27 26.00 31.23
CA VAL A 460 -5.32 25.62 32.66
C VAL A 460 -4.06 26.04 33.40
N GLN A 461 -2.88 25.88 32.79
CA GLN A 461 -1.62 26.33 33.37
C GLN A 461 -1.55 27.87 33.42
N LEU A 462 -2.03 28.56 32.38
CA LEU A 462 -2.12 30.03 32.36
C LEU A 462 -3.01 30.55 33.51
N TYR A 463 -4.22 30.01 33.67
CA TYR A 463 -5.14 30.42 34.72
C TYR A 463 -4.58 30.17 36.12
N ASN A 464 -3.86 29.06 36.31
CA ASN A 464 -3.22 28.73 37.59
C ASN A 464 -2.11 29.71 37.99
N LYS A 465 -1.57 30.52 37.07
CA LYS A 465 -0.62 31.60 37.39
C LYS A 465 -1.29 32.84 37.96
N ILE A 466 -2.55 33.09 37.60
CA ILE A 466 -3.33 34.22 38.10
C ILE A 466 -3.87 33.83 39.50
N GLY A 467 -3.33 34.44 40.55
CA GLY A 467 -3.58 34.04 41.94
C GLY A 467 -5.07 34.03 42.36
N PHE A 468 -5.89 34.91 41.78
CA PHE A 468 -7.35 34.92 41.96
C PHE A 468 -8.00 33.68 41.36
N LEU A 469 -7.70 33.36 40.09
CA LEU A 469 -8.26 32.20 39.36
C LEU A 469 -7.82 30.87 39.99
N ARG A 470 -6.58 30.79 40.48
CA ARG A 470 -6.06 29.62 41.22
C ARG A 470 -6.86 29.33 42.50
N LYS A 471 -7.18 30.36 43.29
CA LYS A 471 -7.95 30.21 44.54
C LYS A 471 -9.40 29.78 44.28
N THR A 472 -10.03 30.31 43.23
CA THR A 472 -11.37 29.88 42.79
C THR A 472 -11.41 28.45 42.23
N GLY A 473 -10.29 27.90 41.77
CA GLY A 473 -10.18 26.48 41.39
C GLY A 473 -10.11 25.51 42.58
N GLN A 474 -9.75 26.00 43.77
CA GLN A 474 -9.48 25.17 44.97
C GLN A 474 -10.54 25.28 46.08
N ARG A 475 -11.26 26.41 46.22
CA ARG A 475 -12.32 26.57 47.24
C ARG A 475 -13.70 26.79 46.63
N PHE A 476 -14.67 26.02 47.12
CA PHE A 476 -16.06 25.95 46.67
C PHE A 476 -16.99 26.79 47.56
N ASP A 477 -16.88 28.12 47.51
CA ASP A 477 -17.91 29.00 48.07
C ASP A 477 -18.56 29.84 46.97
N ALA A 478 -19.89 29.96 47.08
CA ALA A 478 -20.80 30.40 46.03
C ALA A 478 -20.90 31.93 45.95
N ASP A 479 -20.02 32.56 45.17
CA ASP A 479 -20.09 34.00 44.86
C ASP A 479 -20.15 34.27 43.35
N VAL A 480 -20.79 35.38 42.96
CA VAL A 480 -20.96 35.84 41.56
C VAL A 480 -19.63 36.00 40.82
N ALA A 481 -18.58 36.43 41.53
CA ALA A 481 -17.22 36.52 41.01
C ALA A 481 -16.65 35.16 40.55
N GLN A 482 -17.15 34.06 41.12
CA GLN A 482 -16.71 32.70 40.78
C GLN A 482 -17.37 32.18 39.51
N TYR A 483 -18.60 32.60 39.18
CA TYR A 483 -19.24 32.27 37.89
C TYR A 483 -18.52 32.95 36.73
N LEU A 484 -18.18 34.24 36.86
CA LEU A 484 -17.34 34.96 35.90
C LEU A 484 -15.96 34.30 35.74
N ALA A 485 -15.31 33.91 36.84
CA ALA A 485 -14.04 33.20 36.79
C ALA A 485 -14.14 31.84 36.08
N ARG A 486 -15.25 31.10 36.26
CA ARG A 486 -15.50 29.82 35.57
C ARG A 486 -15.75 30.01 34.07
N SER A 487 -16.49 31.04 33.69
CA SER A 487 -16.66 31.40 32.28
C SER A 487 -15.33 31.77 31.62
N LEU A 488 -14.46 32.51 32.33
CA LEU A 488 -13.11 32.83 31.86
C LEU A 488 -12.20 31.60 31.79
N MET A 489 -12.40 30.60 32.65
CA MET A 489 -11.64 29.34 32.67
C MET A 489 -12.22 28.23 31.79
N MET A 490 -13.28 28.52 31.02
CA MET A 490 -13.98 27.55 30.19
C MET A 490 -13.05 26.93 29.14
N VAL A 491 -12.21 27.72 28.47
CA VAL A 491 -11.29 27.20 27.46
C VAL A 491 -10.12 26.51 28.18
N ARG A 492 -9.99 25.20 28.03
CA ARG A 492 -8.95 24.37 28.70
C ARG A 492 -7.67 24.30 27.87
N SER A 493 -7.82 24.03 26.58
CA SER A 493 -6.68 23.95 25.66
C SER A 493 -7.07 24.31 24.24
N VAL A 494 -6.12 24.88 23.50
CA VAL A 494 -6.24 25.15 22.07
C VAL A 494 -5.03 24.54 21.36
N ASN A 495 -5.27 23.66 20.40
CA ASN A 495 -4.24 23.10 19.53
C ASN A 495 -4.44 23.67 18.12
N VAL A 496 -3.36 24.12 17.50
CA VAL A 496 -3.34 24.59 16.12
C VAL A 496 -2.23 23.85 15.40
N ASN A 497 -2.58 23.16 14.32
CA ASN A 497 -1.64 22.49 13.44
C ASN A 497 -1.73 23.17 12.07
N PHE A 498 -0.64 23.81 11.67
CA PHE A 498 -0.46 24.40 10.35
C PHE A 498 0.54 23.56 9.56
N GLY A 499 0.12 23.03 8.42
CA GLY A 499 0.94 22.29 7.48
C GLY A 499 1.03 23.03 6.15
N TYR A 500 2.24 23.23 5.67
CA TYR A 500 2.53 23.72 4.34
C TYR A 500 3.36 22.68 3.60
N ARG A 501 2.91 22.26 2.42
CA ARG A 501 3.65 21.35 1.56
C ARG A 501 3.80 21.95 0.18
N SER A 502 4.97 21.78 -0.40
CA SER A 502 5.28 22.18 -1.77
C SER A 502 6.03 21.04 -2.44
N ARG A 503 5.73 20.79 -3.71
CA ARG A 503 6.40 19.78 -4.55
C ARG A 503 6.61 20.36 -5.93
N THR A 504 7.82 20.23 -6.45
CA THR A 504 8.18 20.64 -7.81
C THR A 504 8.81 19.44 -8.52
N ASP A 505 8.25 19.03 -9.65
CA ASP A 505 8.80 18.00 -10.54
C ASP A 505 9.10 18.64 -11.90
N ILE A 506 10.35 18.55 -12.35
CA ILE A 506 10.82 19.10 -13.62
C ILE A 506 11.48 17.97 -14.41
N PRO A 507 10.76 17.33 -15.34
CA PRO A 507 11.39 16.44 -16.31
C PRO A 507 12.22 17.26 -17.32
N GLY A 508 13.18 16.63 -17.99
CA GLY A 508 13.97 17.28 -19.06
C GLY A 508 15.09 18.19 -18.57
N PHE A 509 15.55 18.07 -17.33
CA PHE A 509 16.67 18.84 -16.78
C PHE A 509 18.02 18.36 -17.33
N ASP A 510 18.67 19.13 -18.19
CA ASP A 510 19.91 18.73 -18.87
C ASP A 510 21.11 18.51 -17.92
N PRO A 511 21.37 19.39 -16.92
CA PRO A 511 22.57 19.28 -16.11
C PRO A 511 22.66 17.97 -15.31
N MET A 512 23.84 17.35 -15.37
CA MET A 512 24.19 16.21 -14.53
C MET A 512 24.33 16.65 -13.07
N VAL A 513 23.89 15.80 -12.15
CA VAL A 513 24.09 16.03 -10.72
C VAL A 513 25.59 16.03 -10.37
N GLY A 514 26.01 16.94 -9.51
CA GLY A 514 27.41 17.02 -9.08
C GLY A 514 27.74 16.15 -7.87
N ASP A 515 29.03 15.93 -7.65
CA ASP A 515 29.55 14.99 -6.65
C ASP A 515 29.37 15.45 -5.19
N PHE A 516 29.08 16.74 -4.96
CA PHE A 516 28.97 17.31 -3.63
C PHE A 516 27.54 17.76 -3.32
N PHE A 517 26.85 17.00 -2.45
CA PHE A 517 25.45 17.23 -2.05
C PHE A 517 24.49 17.46 -3.23
N GLY A 518 24.76 16.75 -4.33
CA GLY A 518 23.96 16.82 -5.54
C GLY A 518 23.99 18.17 -6.24
N GLN A 519 25.04 18.97 -6.01
CA GLN A 519 25.24 20.28 -6.65
C GLN A 519 26.37 20.20 -7.67
N SER A 520 26.05 20.51 -8.92
CA SER A 520 27.06 20.69 -9.97
C SER A 520 27.64 22.10 -9.90
N HIS A 521 28.96 22.21 -10.02
CA HIS A 521 29.67 23.48 -9.96
C HIS A 521 29.87 24.03 -11.39
N THR A 522 29.20 25.13 -11.72
CA THR A 522 29.38 25.83 -12.99
C THR A 522 29.89 27.26 -12.78
N PRO A 523 30.46 27.93 -13.80
CA PRO A 523 30.84 29.34 -13.70
C PRO A 523 29.69 30.28 -13.29
N ALA A 524 28.43 29.86 -13.49
CA ALA A 524 27.22 30.58 -13.11
C ALA A 524 26.75 30.30 -11.67
N GLY A 525 27.40 29.38 -10.94
CA GLY A 525 27.06 28.97 -9.57
C GLY A 525 26.72 27.49 -9.43
N LEU A 526 26.13 27.14 -8.28
CA LEU A 526 25.67 25.78 -7.98
C LEU A 526 24.34 25.50 -8.69
N ILE A 527 24.29 24.39 -9.42
CA ILE A 527 23.10 23.90 -10.13
C ILE A 527 22.64 22.59 -9.48
N PRO A 528 21.35 22.42 -9.15
CA PRO A 528 20.22 23.38 -9.28
C PRO A 528 20.30 24.56 -8.29
N GLY A 529 21.09 24.41 -7.23
CA GLY A 529 21.28 25.40 -6.17
C GLY A 529 20.73 24.92 -4.83
N LEU A 530 21.34 25.38 -3.73
CA LEU A 530 20.93 24.99 -2.37
C LEU A 530 19.48 25.38 -2.03
N GLY A 531 18.98 26.48 -2.59
CA GLY A 531 17.59 26.88 -2.42
C GLY A 531 16.62 25.80 -2.92
N PHE A 532 16.87 25.25 -4.11
CA PHE A 532 16.08 24.15 -4.66
C PHE A 532 16.32 22.86 -3.87
N ALA A 533 17.58 22.59 -3.50
CA ALA A 533 17.94 21.38 -2.75
C ALA A 533 17.24 21.28 -1.38
N PHE A 534 17.00 22.42 -0.72
CA PHE A 534 16.28 22.55 0.54
C PHE A 534 14.81 23.03 0.35
N GLY A 535 14.31 23.08 -0.88
CA GLY A 535 12.93 23.46 -1.21
C GLY A 535 12.50 24.89 -0.85
N PHE A 536 13.47 25.79 -0.64
CA PHE A 536 13.22 27.23 -0.55
C PHE A 536 13.04 27.90 -1.93
N ASP A 537 13.55 27.26 -2.98
CA ASP A 537 13.39 27.66 -4.38
C ASP A 537 12.63 26.53 -5.10
N GLY A 538 11.66 26.87 -5.95
CA GLY A 538 10.76 25.89 -6.56
C GLY A 538 9.60 26.53 -7.31
N GLY A 539 8.78 25.68 -7.94
CA GLY A 539 7.65 26.10 -8.76
C GLY A 539 8.03 26.85 -10.02
N GLU A 540 7.13 27.73 -10.47
CA GLU A 540 7.23 28.43 -11.75
C GLU A 540 8.51 29.27 -11.87
N ARG A 541 8.88 30.01 -10.82
CA ARG A 541 10.06 30.86 -10.82
C ARG A 541 11.35 30.08 -11.07
N PHE A 542 11.46 28.86 -10.52
CA PHE A 542 12.62 28.02 -10.73
C PHE A 542 12.63 27.43 -12.15
N LEU A 543 11.46 27.10 -12.69
CA LEU A 543 11.31 26.63 -14.07
C LEU A 543 11.70 27.72 -15.08
N GLU A 544 11.21 28.95 -14.91
CA GLU A 544 11.57 30.12 -15.74
C GLU A 544 13.07 30.41 -15.67
N LYS A 545 13.66 30.33 -14.47
CA LYS A 545 15.11 30.46 -14.29
C LYS A 545 15.87 29.35 -15.01
N SER A 546 15.37 28.11 -14.97
CA SER A 546 15.99 26.97 -15.65
C SER A 546 15.91 27.12 -17.16
N ASP A 547 14.80 27.66 -17.67
CA ASP A 547 14.63 27.95 -19.10
C ASP A 547 15.56 29.08 -19.56
N ALA A 548 15.61 30.19 -18.81
CA ALA A 548 16.47 31.34 -19.12
C ALA A 548 17.97 30.99 -19.13
N ASN A 549 18.38 29.97 -18.37
CA ASN A 549 19.77 29.48 -18.34
C ASN A 549 20.02 28.27 -19.27
N ASN A 550 19.06 27.88 -20.11
CA ASN A 550 19.12 26.72 -21.01
C ASN A 550 19.43 25.39 -20.29
N TRP A 551 18.86 25.17 -19.10
CA TRP A 551 18.98 23.92 -18.34
C TRP A 551 17.88 22.91 -18.67
N LEU A 552 16.94 23.26 -19.55
CA LEU A 552 15.81 22.42 -19.93
C LEU A 552 15.97 21.94 -21.37
N VAL A 553 15.82 20.65 -21.56
CA VAL A 553 15.78 20.01 -22.88
C VAL A 553 14.37 20.17 -23.42
N LYS A 554 14.20 21.05 -24.41
CA LYS A 554 12.95 21.20 -25.16
C LYS A 554 12.97 20.25 -26.36
N ASN A 555 12.29 19.12 -26.22
CA ASN A 555 12.09 18.18 -27.33
C ASN A 555 10.60 18.18 -27.71
N ALA A 556 10.30 18.30 -29.00
CA ALA A 556 8.93 18.26 -29.52
C ALA A 556 8.28 16.87 -29.36
N ASP A 557 9.09 15.81 -29.31
CA ASP A 557 8.64 14.42 -29.22
C ASP A 557 8.48 13.93 -27.75
N ASN A 558 9.01 14.67 -26.76
CA ASN A 558 8.83 14.38 -25.34
C ASN A 558 8.09 15.52 -24.63
N ILE A 559 6.78 15.35 -24.48
CA ILE A 559 5.85 16.36 -23.93
C ILE A 559 5.60 16.24 -22.43
N SER A 560 6.57 15.75 -21.65
CA SER A 560 6.41 15.60 -20.21
C SER A 560 6.34 16.98 -19.52
N PRO A 561 5.21 17.37 -18.90
CA PRO A 561 5.07 18.69 -18.30
C PRO A 561 5.79 18.79 -16.96
N ALA A 562 6.20 20.00 -16.59
CA ALA A 562 6.63 20.28 -15.22
C ALA A 562 5.40 20.39 -14.31
N LEU A 563 5.48 19.82 -13.11
CA LEU A 563 4.39 19.82 -12.14
C LEU A 563 4.81 20.59 -10.89
N TYR A 564 3.98 21.53 -10.46
CA TYR A 564 4.12 22.24 -9.20
C TYR A 564 2.88 22.04 -8.35
N GLN A 565 3.01 21.48 -7.16
CA GLN A 565 1.90 21.24 -6.24
C GLN A 565 2.15 21.91 -4.89
N GLN A 566 1.15 22.62 -4.38
CA GLN A 566 1.19 23.31 -3.10
C GLN A 566 -0.06 22.96 -2.27
N THR A 567 0.14 22.47 -1.06
CA THR A 567 -0.94 22.09 -0.14
C THR A 567 -0.82 22.85 1.17
N HIS A 568 -1.86 23.61 1.51
CA HIS A 568 -2.01 24.25 2.81
C HIS A 568 -3.02 23.44 3.63
N ASN A 569 -2.65 23.05 4.83
CA ASN A 569 -3.51 22.34 5.76
C ASN A 569 -3.54 23.10 7.09
N VAL A 570 -4.72 23.39 7.62
CA VAL A 570 -4.89 23.99 8.94
C VAL A 570 -5.90 23.15 9.71
N ARG A 571 -5.48 22.66 10.86
CA ARG A 571 -6.36 21.99 11.83
C ARG A 571 -6.34 22.76 13.14
N MET A 572 -7.52 23.13 13.61
CA MET A 572 -7.68 23.79 14.91
C MET A 572 -8.56 22.94 15.79
N GLU A 573 -8.16 22.74 17.03
CA GLU A 573 -8.92 22.00 18.04
C GLU A 573 -8.95 22.82 19.32
N ALA A 574 -10.12 22.99 19.93
CA ALA A 574 -10.26 23.71 21.20
C ALA A 574 -11.13 22.91 22.16
N THR A 575 -10.63 22.62 23.36
CA THR A 575 -11.40 21.95 24.41
C THR A 575 -11.95 22.99 25.37
N LEU A 576 -13.27 22.97 25.56
CA LEU A 576 -14.02 23.84 26.44
C LEU A 576 -14.64 22.99 27.55
N GLU A 577 -14.58 23.46 28.80
CA GLU A 577 -15.23 22.86 29.96
C GLU A 577 -15.96 23.95 30.76
N PRO A 578 -17.13 24.43 30.27
CA PRO A 578 -17.88 25.52 30.92
C PRO A 578 -18.40 25.15 32.32
N LEU A 579 -18.77 23.88 32.50
CA LEU A 579 -19.34 23.33 33.73
C LEU A 579 -18.66 21.99 34.03
N ARG A 580 -18.58 21.61 35.30
CA ARG A 580 -18.01 20.32 35.69
C ARG A 580 -18.76 19.17 35.02
N GLY A 581 -18.01 18.30 34.36
CA GLY A 581 -18.54 17.15 33.66
C GLY A 581 -19.05 17.45 32.24
N LEU A 582 -19.15 18.72 31.81
CA LEU A 582 -19.48 19.11 30.43
C LEU A 582 -18.20 19.49 29.69
N LYS A 583 -17.78 18.65 28.74
CA LYS A 583 -16.63 18.88 27.86
C LYS A 583 -17.12 19.06 26.43
N ILE A 584 -16.71 20.14 25.78
CA ILE A 584 -17.02 20.47 24.39
C ILE A 584 -15.69 20.59 23.65
N ASP A 585 -15.40 19.65 22.77
CA ASP A 585 -14.26 19.72 21.87
C ASP A 585 -14.71 20.33 20.54
N LEU A 586 -14.19 21.50 20.20
CA LEU A 586 -14.38 22.14 18.91
C LEU A 586 -13.28 21.73 17.95
N ASN A 587 -13.60 21.41 16.70
CA ASN A 587 -12.62 21.03 15.69
C ASN A 587 -12.91 21.72 14.36
N ALA A 588 -11.88 22.23 13.71
CA ALA A 588 -11.99 22.89 12.41
C ALA A 588 -10.86 22.45 11.48
N LEU A 589 -11.18 22.34 10.19
CA LEU A 589 -10.27 21.85 9.15
C LEU A 589 -10.33 22.76 7.92
N TYR A 590 -9.19 23.19 7.44
CA TYR A 590 -9.02 23.85 6.16
C TYR A 590 -7.92 23.13 5.37
N GLU A 591 -8.19 22.78 4.13
CA GLU A 591 -7.23 22.14 3.23
C GLU A 591 -7.40 22.71 1.84
N ASN A 592 -6.32 23.24 1.27
CA ASN A 592 -6.30 23.79 -0.08
C ASN A 592 -5.06 23.26 -0.79
N SER A 593 -5.28 22.33 -1.73
CA SER A 593 -4.24 21.73 -2.55
C SER A 593 -4.39 22.23 -3.98
N ARG A 594 -3.38 22.93 -4.48
CA ARG A 594 -3.32 23.43 -5.86
C ARG A 594 -2.18 22.74 -6.59
N ARG A 595 -2.41 22.39 -7.85
CA ARG A 595 -1.47 21.80 -8.78
C ARG A 595 -1.45 22.67 -10.04
N THR A 596 -0.27 23.04 -10.49
CA THR A 596 -0.04 23.73 -11.76
C THR A 596 0.83 22.83 -12.60
N GLU A 597 0.33 22.44 -13.76
CA GLU A 597 1.05 21.73 -14.79
C GLU A 597 1.50 22.74 -15.84
N ILE A 598 2.80 22.78 -16.14
CA ILE A 598 3.41 23.78 -17.02
C ILE A 598 4.09 23.05 -18.17
N GLN A 599 3.63 23.31 -19.39
CA GLN A 599 4.21 22.74 -20.60
C GLN A 599 5.29 23.69 -21.16
N TYR A 600 6.46 23.73 -20.53
CA TYR A 600 7.60 24.58 -20.91
C TYR A 600 8.19 24.33 -22.32
N MET A 601 7.82 23.23 -22.99
CA MET A 601 8.30 22.87 -24.33
C MET A 601 7.64 23.71 -25.44
N PHE A 602 6.45 24.27 -25.17
CA PHE A 602 5.72 25.11 -26.11
C PHE A 602 5.98 26.59 -25.82
N ASP A 603 5.89 27.40 -26.87
CA ASP A 603 5.98 28.85 -26.73
C ASP A 603 4.84 29.38 -25.84
N GLY A 604 5.16 30.34 -24.97
CA GLY A 604 4.24 30.87 -23.96
C GLY A 604 3.97 29.97 -22.73
N MET A 605 4.59 28.78 -22.64
CA MET A 605 4.50 27.85 -21.50
C MET A 605 3.06 27.64 -20.96
N PRO A 606 2.14 27.05 -21.74
CA PRO A 606 0.75 26.93 -21.33
C PRO A 606 0.61 26.18 -20.00
N LYS A 607 -0.30 26.66 -19.16
CA LYS A 607 -0.50 26.21 -17.79
C LYS A 607 -1.87 25.60 -17.61
N ILE A 608 -1.91 24.42 -17.00
CA ILE A 608 -3.15 23.77 -16.58
C ILE A 608 -3.18 23.76 -15.06
N TYR A 609 -4.19 24.39 -14.48
CA TYR A 609 -4.40 24.38 -13.04
C TYR A 609 -5.28 23.20 -12.65
N GLY A 610 -5.11 22.70 -11.43
CA GLY A 610 -6.00 21.73 -10.84
C GLY A 610 -5.77 21.60 -9.34
N GLY A 611 -6.45 20.66 -8.70
CA GLY A 611 -6.28 20.43 -7.27
C GLY A 611 -7.53 19.96 -6.56
N SER A 612 -7.53 20.13 -5.24
CA SER A 612 -8.63 19.76 -4.34
C SER A 612 -8.76 20.76 -3.20
N PHE A 613 -9.95 20.85 -2.62
CA PHE A 613 -10.23 21.80 -1.54
C PHE A 613 -11.16 21.17 -0.51
N ALA A 614 -10.95 21.47 0.77
CA ALA A 614 -11.84 21.09 1.85
C ALA A 614 -11.86 22.15 2.96
N ILE A 615 -13.04 22.43 3.51
CA ILE A 615 -13.21 23.33 4.64
C ILE A 615 -14.32 22.82 5.56
N SER A 616 -14.15 22.98 6.87
CA SER A 616 -15.24 22.77 7.82
C SER A 616 -16.23 23.91 7.77
N THR A 617 -17.51 23.57 7.65
CA THR A 617 -18.64 24.49 7.57
C THR A 617 -19.78 23.97 8.42
N LEU A 618 -20.89 24.71 8.52
CA LEU A 618 -22.10 24.28 9.24
C LEU A 618 -23.28 24.24 8.27
N ALA A 619 -23.89 23.06 8.13
CA ALA A 619 -25.05 22.80 7.27
C ALA A 619 -26.36 22.52 8.04
N LEU A 620 -26.38 22.87 9.34
CA LEU A 620 -27.46 22.58 10.28
C LEU A 620 -28.85 23.03 9.80
N ALA A 621 -28.93 24.13 9.06
CA ALA A 621 -30.19 24.74 8.63
C ALA A 621 -31.07 23.79 7.81
N SER A 622 -30.45 22.82 7.13
CA SER A 622 -31.13 21.84 6.27
C SER A 622 -31.03 20.40 6.79
N ALA A 623 -30.37 20.17 7.93
CA ALA A 623 -30.04 18.85 8.46
C ALA A 623 -31.26 17.99 8.78
N PHE A 624 -32.30 18.57 9.38
CA PHE A 624 -33.48 17.83 9.85
C PHE A 624 -34.67 17.88 8.88
N GLU A 625 -34.43 18.19 7.61
CA GLU A 625 -35.47 18.13 6.58
C GLU A 625 -35.86 16.67 6.30
N ASN A 626 -37.17 16.41 6.24
CA ASN A 626 -37.70 15.07 6.00
C ASN A 626 -38.24 14.95 4.58
N SER A 627 -37.56 14.19 3.73
CA SER A 627 -38.05 13.80 2.40
C SER A 627 -38.82 12.48 2.49
N LYS A 628 -40.09 12.47 2.09
CA LYS A 628 -40.95 11.26 2.11
C LYS A 628 -41.48 10.96 0.72
N ALA A 629 -41.64 9.68 0.39
CA ALA A 629 -42.23 9.21 -0.86
C ALA A 629 -43.64 9.78 -1.12
N ARG A 630 -44.43 10.03 -0.06
CA ARG A 630 -45.79 10.60 -0.17
C ARG A 630 -45.83 12.02 -0.72
N ASN A 631 -44.74 12.77 -0.61
CA ASN A 631 -44.64 14.17 -1.07
C ASN A 631 -43.60 14.30 -2.19
N ASP A 632 -43.46 13.28 -3.03
CA ASP A 632 -42.51 13.20 -4.15
C ASP A 632 -41.07 13.59 -3.77
N TYR A 633 -40.69 13.30 -2.51
CA TYR A 633 -39.38 13.65 -1.94
C TYR A 633 -39.02 15.15 -2.02
N ALA A 634 -39.99 16.07 -2.00
CA ALA A 634 -39.76 17.51 -1.99
C ALA A 634 -38.88 17.97 -0.81
N SER A 635 -37.95 18.91 -1.05
CA SER A 635 -37.07 19.51 -0.03
C SER A 635 -37.08 21.04 -0.13
N PRO A 636 -37.42 21.76 0.96
CA PRO A 636 -37.35 23.21 1.00
C PRO A 636 -35.95 23.76 0.69
N SER A 637 -34.88 23.08 1.12
CA SER A 637 -33.51 23.49 0.79
C SER A 637 -33.20 23.36 -0.69
N PHE A 638 -33.72 22.34 -1.37
CA PHE A 638 -33.57 22.21 -2.82
C PHE A 638 -34.33 23.32 -3.57
N ASP A 639 -35.53 23.68 -3.13
CA ASP A 639 -36.28 24.79 -3.74
C ASP A 639 -35.59 26.14 -3.52
N ARG A 640 -35.04 26.38 -2.33
CA ARG A 640 -34.18 27.55 -2.06
C ARG A 640 -32.94 27.56 -2.95
N PHE A 641 -32.31 26.41 -3.17
CA PHE A 641 -31.19 26.29 -4.08
C PHE A 641 -31.56 26.73 -5.49
N LEU A 642 -32.70 26.27 -6.02
CA LEU A 642 -33.19 26.69 -7.33
C LEU A 642 -33.45 28.19 -7.41
N ALA A 643 -34.07 28.79 -6.38
CA ALA A 643 -34.32 30.23 -6.33
C ALA A 643 -33.04 31.08 -6.19
N ASN A 644 -32.05 30.59 -5.43
CA ASN A 644 -30.79 31.28 -5.20
C ASN A 644 -29.93 31.41 -6.46
N ARG A 645 -30.10 30.52 -7.45
CA ARG A 645 -29.33 30.54 -8.71
C ARG A 645 -29.48 31.86 -9.46
N GLU A 646 -30.70 32.37 -9.60
CA GLU A 646 -30.96 33.65 -10.26
C GLU A 646 -30.32 34.83 -9.52
N VAL A 647 -30.40 34.81 -8.19
CA VAL A 647 -29.78 35.82 -7.33
C VAL A 647 -28.27 35.83 -7.48
N VAL A 648 -27.64 34.66 -7.42
CA VAL A 648 -26.18 34.51 -7.55
C VAL A 648 -25.73 34.85 -8.97
N ALA A 649 -26.44 34.40 -10.00
CA ALA A 649 -26.14 34.75 -11.40
C ALA A 649 -26.18 36.27 -11.61
N GLY A 650 -27.20 36.96 -11.08
CA GLY A 650 -27.26 38.43 -11.12
C GLY A 650 -26.07 39.11 -10.43
N ARG A 651 -25.59 38.56 -9.31
CA ARG A 651 -24.41 39.08 -8.59
C ARG A 651 -23.10 38.83 -9.35
N VAL A 652 -22.95 37.65 -9.97
CA VAL A 652 -21.80 37.36 -10.83
C VAL A 652 -21.82 38.29 -12.04
N ARG A 653 -22.97 38.45 -12.71
CA ARG A 653 -23.16 39.37 -13.84
C ARG A 653 -22.76 40.81 -13.47
N SER A 654 -23.13 41.26 -12.28
CA SER A 654 -22.79 42.61 -11.79
C SER A 654 -21.28 42.86 -11.68
N ARG A 655 -20.44 41.82 -11.57
CA ARG A 655 -18.97 41.96 -11.59
C ARG A 655 -18.42 42.26 -12.98
N TYR A 656 -19.12 41.84 -14.03
CA TYR A 656 -18.72 42.02 -15.43
C TYR A 656 -19.37 43.24 -16.10
N GLN A 657 -20.36 43.89 -15.48
CA GLN A 657 -21.11 45.01 -16.07
C GLN A 657 -20.24 46.20 -16.53
N ASN A 658 -19.09 46.41 -15.90
CA ASN A 658 -18.16 47.50 -16.23
C ASN A 658 -16.87 47.00 -16.91
N SER A 659 -16.81 45.72 -17.30
CA SER A 659 -15.62 45.14 -17.95
C SER A 659 -15.72 45.17 -19.47
N THR A 660 -14.57 45.18 -20.12
CA THR A 660 -14.45 45.07 -21.58
C THR A 660 -13.86 43.71 -21.95
N TYR A 661 -14.29 43.14 -23.07
CA TYR A 661 -13.72 41.87 -23.55
C TYR A 661 -12.22 42.03 -23.90
N PRO A 662 -11.34 41.17 -23.35
CA PRO A 662 -9.90 41.29 -23.56
C PRO A 662 -9.51 40.86 -24.99
N ASN A 663 -8.54 41.56 -25.58
CA ASN A 663 -7.98 41.20 -26.88
C ASN A 663 -6.89 40.11 -26.76
N ARG A 664 -7.27 38.93 -26.26
CA ARG A 664 -6.37 37.77 -26.06
C ARG A 664 -7.12 36.45 -26.28
N GLY A 665 -6.39 35.39 -26.60
CA GLY A 665 -6.95 34.04 -26.80
C GLY A 665 -8.03 34.00 -27.88
N PHE A 666 -9.04 33.15 -27.70
CA PHE A 666 -10.13 32.99 -28.69
C PHE A 666 -10.94 34.28 -28.92
N ILE A 667 -10.93 35.24 -27.98
CA ILE A 667 -11.70 36.48 -28.07
C ILE A 667 -11.09 37.42 -29.12
N ALA A 668 -9.76 37.40 -29.29
CA ALA A 668 -9.07 38.17 -30.32
C ALA A 668 -9.53 37.78 -31.75
N GLU A 669 -9.99 36.54 -31.93
CA GLU A 669 -10.50 36.03 -33.20
C GLU A 669 -11.99 36.35 -33.42
N THR A 670 -12.66 36.95 -32.44
CA THR A 670 -14.09 37.27 -32.50
C THR A 670 -14.33 38.78 -32.69
N ALA A 671 -15.52 39.13 -33.16
CA ALA A 671 -15.95 40.52 -33.30
C ALA A 671 -16.11 41.27 -31.95
N PHE A 672 -15.96 40.58 -30.81
CA PHE A 672 -16.19 41.11 -29.48
C PHE A 672 -14.98 41.80 -28.85
N GLN A 673 -13.79 41.73 -29.46
CA GLN A 673 -12.57 42.34 -28.93
C GLN A 673 -12.75 43.84 -28.57
N ASN A 674 -12.33 44.22 -27.37
CA ASN A 674 -12.43 45.59 -26.82
C ASN A 674 -13.85 46.19 -26.76
N GLN A 675 -14.91 45.39 -26.96
CA GLN A 675 -16.28 45.84 -26.75
C GLN A 675 -16.66 45.77 -25.26
N PRO A 676 -17.60 46.61 -24.79
CA PRO A 676 -18.15 46.50 -23.45
C PRO A 676 -18.90 45.16 -23.31
N PHE A 677 -18.85 44.57 -22.11
CA PHE A 677 -19.62 43.38 -21.80
C PHE A 677 -21.11 43.61 -22.05
N ASN A 678 -21.71 42.77 -22.91
CA ASN A 678 -23.14 42.78 -23.17
C ASN A 678 -23.73 41.40 -22.84
N PRO A 679 -24.66 41.29 -21.85
CA PRO A 679 -25.33 40.03 -21.51
C PRO A 679 -26.01 39.34 -22.70
N GLU A 680 -26.45 40.09 -23.72
CA GLU A 680 -27.12 39.51 -24.90
C GLU A 680 -26.18 38.64 -25.76
N ASN A 681 -24.86 38.87 -25.70
CA ASN A 681 -23.86 38.16 -26.49
C ASN A 681 -23.29 36.91 -25.79
N GLY A 682 -23.66 36.67 -24.53
CA GLY A 682 -23.10 35.60 -23.71
C GLY A 682 -23.23 35.91 -22.22
N ASP A 683 -24.41 35.63 -21.66
CA ASP A 683 -24.69 35.87 -20.25
C ASP A 683 -24.07 34.79 -19.33
N VAL A 684 -24.03 35.07 -18.03
CA VAL A 684 -23.61 34.11 -17.00
C VAL A 684 -24.54 32.89 -17.02
N ASN A 685 -23.97 31.73 -17.31
CA ASN A 685 -24.73 30.48 -17.35
C ASN A 685 -25.24 30.10 -15.94
N LEU A 686 -26.56 29.95 -15.78
CA LEU A 686 -27.23 29.52 -14.54
C LEU A 686 -26.81 28.13 -14.05
N HIS A 687 -26.18 27.34 -14.91
CA HIS A 687 -25.70 25.99 -14.67
C HIS A 687 -24.16 25.91 -14.53
N SER A 688 -23.46 27.05 -14.59
CA SER A 688 -22.02 27.11 -14.36
C SER A 688 -21.66 26.78 -12.90
N ALA A 689 -20.44 26.31 -12.68
CA ALA A 689 -19.90 26.07 -11.35
C ALA A 689 -19.95 27.32 -10.45
N ASP A 690 -19.68 28.50 -11.03
CA ASP A 690 -19.66 29.79 -10.33
C ASP A 690 -21.02 30.22 -9.79
N VAL A 691 -22.12 29.74 -10.39
CA VAL A 691 -23.48 30.00 -9.91
C VAL A 691 -23.99 28.88 -9.03
N LEU A 692 -23.83 27.62 -9.47
CA LEU A 692 -24.38 26.48 -8.75
C LEU A 692 -23.71 26.29 -7.39
N ILE A 693 -22.39 26.44 -7.27
CA ILE A 693 -21.68 26.19 -6.01
C ILE A 693 -22.07 27.20 -4.92
N PRO A 694 -22.01 28.54 -5.13
CA PRO A 694 -22.43 29.49 -4.11
C PRO A 694 -23.93 29.39 -3.79
N SER A 695 -24.78 29.10 -4.78
CA SER A 695 -26.22 28.90 -4.57
C SER A 695 -26.51 27.68 -3.70
N PHE A 696 -25.78 26.59 -3.95
CA PHE A 696 -25.85 25.34 -3.20
C PHE A 696 -25.38 25.55 -1.76
N LEU A 697 -24.22 26.18 -1.58
CA LEU A 697 -23.72 26.52 -0.25
C LEU A 697 -24.71 27.42 0.51
N ALA A 698 -25.26 28.47 -0.13
CA ALA A 698 -26.24 29.34 0.50
C ALA A 698 -27.49 28.58 0.97
N ALA A 699 -28.04 27.74 0.10
CA ALA A 699 -29.27 27.00 0.41
C ALA A 699 -29.09 26.00 1.56
N TYR A 700 -28.04 25.17 1.50
CA TYR A 700 -27.85 24.08 2.46
C TYR A 700 -27.19 24.53 3.78
N THR A 701 -26.39 25.62 3.77
CA THR A 701 -25.87 26.24 5.00
C THR A 701 -26.85 27.24 5.64
N GLY A 702 -27.93 27.61 4.93
CA GLY A 702 -28.91 28.58 5.40
C GLY A 702 -28.41 30.03 5.40
N ARG A 703 -27.37 30.33 4.61
CA ARG A 703 -26.84 31.69 4.44
C ARG A 703 -27.60 32.45 3.36
N ASP A 704 -27.65 33.77 3.47
CA ASP A 704 -28.26 34.65 2.47
C ASP A 704 -27.47 34.63 1.15
N ALA A 705 -28.16 34.32 0.05
CA ALA A 705 -27.60 34.30 -1.31
C ALA A 705 -27.09 35.67 -1.77
N GLN A 706 -27.54 36.77 -1.16
CA GLN A 706 -27.03 38.12 -1.44
C GLN A 706 -25.68 38.43 -0.78
N LYS A 707 -25.31 37.69 0.27
CA LYS A 707 -24.11 37.96 1.09
C LYS A 707 -23.03 36.90 0.98
N ILE A 708 -23.34 35.71 0.45
CA ILE A 708 -22.36 34.63 0.32
C ILE A 708 -21.22 35.02 -0.66
N GLY A 709 -20.01 34.52 -0.42
CA GLY A 709 -18.89 34.68 -1.35
C GLY A 709 -19.17 33.97 -2.68
N LEU A 710 -18.83 34.62 -3.80
CA LEU A 710 -19.02 34.09 -5.15
C LEU A 710 -17.81 33.26 -5.62
N THR A 711 -17.26 32.43 -4.73
CA THR A 711 -16.10 31.58 -5.01
C THR A 711 -16.41 30.16 -4.60
N ALA A 712 -15.89 29.20 -5.37
CA ALA A 712 -15.92 27.79 -5.01
C ALA A 712 -14.94 27.45 -3.86
N PHE A 713 -14.01 28.34 -3.55
CA PHE A 713 -12.97 28.14 -2.53
C PHE A 713 -13.07 29.22 -1.44
N PRO A 714 -13.94 29.04 -0.43
CA PRO A 714 -14.03 29.97 0.70
C PRO A 714 -12.69 30.18 1.42
N ASP A 715 -12.44 31.40 1.87
CA ASP A 715 -11.22 31.74 2.61
C ASP A 715 -11.14 31.07 3.98
N LEU A 716 -9.92 30.98 4.52
CA LEU A 716 -9.65 30.44 5.87
C LEU A 716 -10.49 31.13 6.97
N LEU A 717 -10.85 32.40 6.80
CA LEU A 717 -11.68 33.14 7.76
C LEU A 717 -13.15 32.70 7.77
N SER A 718 -13.62 32.03 6.72
CA SER A 718 -14.99 31.49 6.63
C SER A 718 -15.15 30.13 7.34
N LEU A 719 -14.06 29.61 7.91
CA LEU A 719 -13.98 28.37 8.64
C LEU A 719 -14.91 28.39 9.86
N LEU A 720 -15.77 27.38 9.98
CA LEU A 720 -16.61 27.20 11.15
C LEU A 720 -16.22 25.93 11.92
N PRO A 721 -16.27 25.95 13.27
CA PRO A 721 -15.92 24.80 14.07
C PRO A 721 -17.05 23.78 14.13
N ASN A 722 -16.69 22.52 13.96
CA ASN A 722 -17.47 21.36 14.36
C ASN A 722 -17.36 21.14 15.88
N TRP A 723 -18.22 20.32 16.48
CA TRP A 723 -18.20 20.09 17.93
C TRP A 723 -18.46 18.64 18.33
N ASP A 724 -17.83 18.24 19.43
CA ASP A 724 -18.05 16.99 20.16
C ASP A 724 -18.31 17.33 21.63
N ILE A 725 -19.57 17.19 22.03
CA ILE A 725 -20.06 17.48 23.37
C ILE A 725 -20.18 16.17 24.12
N SER A 726 -19.50 16.07 25.25
CA SER A 726 -19.63 14.96 26.19
C SER A 726 -20.00 15.49 27.57
N TYR A 727 -21.01 14.90 28.17
CA TYR A 727 -21.60 15.39 29.40
C TYR A 727 -21.81 14.26 30.42
N ASN A 728 -21.10 14.34 31.54
CA ASN A 728 -21.21 13.43 32.67
C ASN A 728 -22.23 13.95 33.69
N VAL A 729 -23.44 13.41 33.62
CA VAL A 729 -24.60 13.91 34.37
C VAL A 729 -24.44 13.73 35.89
N LEU A 730 -23.73 12.69 36.34
CA LEU A 730 -23.53 12.38 37.77
C LEU A 730 -22.64 13.38 38.51
N GLN A 731 -21.87 14.19 37.78
CA GLN A 731 -21.04 15.24 38.37
C GLN A 731 -21.86 16.50 38.70
N MET A 732 -22.93 16.79 37.94
CA MET A 732 -23.81 17.94 38.19
C MET A 732 -24.95 17.61 39.16
N LEU A 733 -25.53 16.41 39.06
CA LEU A 733 -26.68 15.98 39.88
C LEU A 733 -26.29 14.81 40.78
N PRO A 734 -25.71 15.06 41.97
CA PRO A 734 -25.33 14.01 42.91
C PRO A 734 -26.50 13.10 43.33
N ALA A 735 -27.74 13.58 43.27
CA ALA A 735 -28.94 12.78 43.57
C ALA A 735 -29.09 11.53 42.68
N LEU A 736 -28.61 11.57 41.44
CA LEU A 736 -28.67 10.42 40.52
C LEU A 736 -27.63 9.33 40.84
N ARG A 737 -26.67 9.59 41.73
CA ARG A 737 -25.68 8.59 42.16
C ARG A 737 -26.30 7.44 42.95
N ALA A 738 -27.51 7.61 43.49
CA ALA A 738 -28.22 6.54 44.18
C ALA A 738 -28.60 5.37 43.25
N ASN A 739 -28.80 5.64 41.95
CA ASN A 739 -29.28 4.65 40.99
C ASN A 739 -28.27 4.37 39.85
N PHE A 740 -27.35 5.30 39.59
CA PHE A 740 -26.36 5.20 38.50
C PHE A 740 -24.93 5.24 39.03
N LYS A 741 -24.09 4.32 38.55
CA LYS A 741 -22.62 4.38 38.67
C LYS A 741 -22.00 5.34 37.66
N SER A 742 -22.58 5.41 36.46
CA SER A 742 -22.19 6.39 35.44
C SER A 742 -23.35 6.69 34.48
N LEU A 743 -23.40 7.91 33.98
CA LEU A 743 -24.32 8.37 32.94
C LEU A 743 -23.61 9.42 32.11
N LEU A 744 -23.33 9.09 30.86
CA LEU A 744 -22.68 9.95 29.89
C LEU A 744 -23.65 10.22 28.74
N LEU A 745 -23.86 11.49 28.46
CA LEU A 745 -24.54 11.97 27.27
C LEU A 745 -23.48 12.49 26.29
N THR A 746 -23.52 12.05 25.04
CA THR A 746 -22.60 12.45 23.97
C THR A 746 -23.39 12.95 22.76
N HIS A 747 -22.88 14.02 22.14
CA HIS A 747 -23.42 14.63 20.93
C HIS A 747 -22.26 15.14 20.08
N LYS A 748 -22.15 14.66 18.85
CA LYS A 748 -21.07 15.03 17.95
C LYS A 748 -21.62 15.43 16.61
N TYR A 749 -21.20 16.59 16.12
CA TYR A 749 -21.56 17.13 14.82
C TYR A 749 -20.31 17.43 14.01
N VAL A 750 -20.25 16.92 12.78
CA VAL A 750 -19.18 17.17 11.83
C VAL A 750 -19.79 17.54 10.49
N SER A 751 -19.46 18.72 9.97
CA SER A 751 -19.81 19.14 8.62
C SER A 751 -18.58 19.67 7.88
N GLN A 752 -18.49 19.28 6.61
CA GLN A 752 -17.37 19.58 5.73
C GLN A 752 -17.86 19.79 4.30
N TYR A 753 -17.38 20.87 3.69
CA TYR A 753 -17.51 21.14 2.27
C TYR A 753 -16.20 20.73 1.58
N ARG A 754 -16.30 20.00 0.48
CA ARG A 754 -15.16 19.51 -0.29
C ARG A 754 -15.38 19.68 -1.78
N VAL A 755 -14.37 20.20 -2.46
CA VAL A 755 -14.24 20.13 -3.92
C VAL A 755 -13.28 18.98 -4.21
N GLY A 756 -13.78 17.91 -4.83
CA GLY A 756 -13.04 16.65 -4.98
C GLY A 756 -11.79 16.81 -5.84
N ALA A 757 -12.01 17.11 -7.12
CA ALA A 757 -10.97 17.52 -8.06
C ALA A 757 -11.51 18.67 -8.90
N PHE A 758 -10.68 19.67 -9.14
CA PHE A 758 -10.94 20.71 -10.13
C PHE A 758 -9.77 20.75 -11.12
N SER A 759 -10.04 21.21 -12.33
CA SER A 759 -9.07 21.46 -13.39
C SER A 759 -9.31 22.86 -13.97
N SER A 760 -8.45 23.39 -14.83
CA SER A 760 -8.72 24.65 -15.52
C SER A 760 -9.29 24.43 -16.91
N PHE A 761 -10.17 25.32 -17.36
CA PHE A 761 -10.62 25.34 -18.74
C PHE A 761 -9.48 25.72 -19.68
N LEU A 762 -9.23 24.91 -20.71
CA LEU A 762 -8.18 25.18 -21.70
C LEU A 762 -8.46 26.43 -22.54
N SER A 763 -9.73 26.77 -22.76
CA SER A 763 -10.18 27.93 -23.53
C SER A 763 -10.35 29.20 -22.68
N TRP A 764 -9.98 29.16 -21.39
CA TRP A 764 -10.18 30.31 -20.50
C TRP A 764 -9.24 31.46 -20.83
N VAL A 765 -9.81 32.66 -20.91
CA VAL A 765 -9.08 33.91 -21.11
C VAL A 765 -9.31 34.81 -19.89
N PRO A 766 -8.26 35.21 -19.15
CA PRO A 766 -8.38 36.12 -18.03
C PRO A 766 -8.83 37.51 -18.50
N LEU A 767 -9.64 38.19 -17.68
CA LEU A 767 -9.98 39.60 -17.87
C LEU A 767 -8.76 40.49 -17.56
N ASP A 768 -8.12 40.23 -16.43
CA ASP A 768 -6.91 40.90 -15.94
C ASP A 768 -5.92 39.84 -15.40
N ASP A 769 -4.61 40.10 -15.51
CA ASP A 769 -3.55 39.16 -15.09
C ASP A 769 -3.55 38.88 -13.56
N THR A 770 -4.32 39.63 -12.78
CA THR A 770 -4.39 39.52 -11.31
C THR A 770 -5.74 39.03 -10.77
N SER A 771 -6.74 38.77 -11.61
CA SER A 771 -8.09 38.42 -11.17
C SER A 771 -8.54 37.04 -11.67
N ASP A 772 -9.31 36.31 -10.87
CA ASP A 772 -9.94 35.03 -11.26
C ASP A 772 -11.19 35.24 -12.17
N LEU A 773 -11.37 36.44 -12.71
CA LEU A 773 -12.46 36.78 -13.61
C LEU A 773 -11.98 36.62 -15.05
N GLY A 774 -12.82 36.04 -15.90
CA GLY A 774 -12.47 35.80 -17.29
C GLY A 774 -13.63 35.23 -18.08
N TYR A 775 -13.30 34.72 -19.26
CA TYR A 775 -14.28 34.20 -20.20
C TYR A 775 -13.85 32.83 -20.70
N VAL A 776 -14.81 31.94 -20.88
CA VAL A 776 -14.64 30.67 -21.60
C VAL A 776 -15.41 30.73 -22.91
N ARG A 777 -14.97 29.95 -23.88
CA ARG A 777 -15.68 29.80 -25.16
C ARG A 777 -16.88 28.88 -24.98
N ASP A 778 -18.08 29.37 -25.27
CA ASP A 778 -19.26 28.52 -25.34
C ASP A 778 -19.11 27.47 -26.45
N VAL A 779 -19.43 26.22 -26.14
CA VAL A 779 -19.35 25.09 -27.08
C VAL A 779 -20.37 25.18 -28.20
N LEU A 780 -21.54 25.78 -27.95
CA LEU A 780 -22.62 25.84 -28.96
C LEU A 780 -22.48 27.06 -29.87
N THR A 781 -22.35 28.24 -29.28
CA THR A 781 -22.36 29.51 -30.03
C THR A 781 -20.96 30.03 -30.37
N GLY A 782 -19.91 29.52 -29.70
CA GLY A 782 -18.56 30.05 -29.83
C GLY A 782 -18.34 31.42 -29.16
N SER A 783 -19.35 31.98 -28.49
CA SER A 783 -19.31 33.29 -27.85
C SER A 783 -18.57 33.25 -26.51
N PRO A 784 -17.97 34.37 -26.05
CA PRO A 784 -17.32 34.46 -24.75
C PRO A 784 -18.33 34.54 -23.60
N VAL A 785 -18.35 33.53 -22.74
CA VAL A 785 -19.23 33.44 -21.56
C VAL A 785 -18.42 33.70 -20.29
N PRO A 786 -18.87 34.57 -19.38
CA PRO A 786 -18.18 34.82 -18.11
C PRO A 786 -18.04 33.54 -17.26
N SER A 787 -16.82 33.22 -16.85
CA SER A 787 -16.53 32.05 -16.01
C SER A 787 -15.19 32.22 -15.28
N SER A 788 -15.08 31.62 -14.10
CA SER A 788 -13.80 31.41 -13.41
C SER A 788 -12.91 30.43 -14.19
N PRO A 789 -11.60 30.39 -13.93
CA PRO A 789 -10.68 29.50 -14.64
C PRO A 789 -10.94 28.02 -14.37
N TYR A 790 -11.73 27.67 -13.35
CA TYR A 790 -11.81 26.32 -12.82
C TYR A 790 -13.03 25.55 -13.35
N ASP A 791 -12.77 24.44 -14.03
CA ASP A 791 -13.74 23.39 -14.32
C ASP A 791 -13.87 22.46 -13.10
N ILE A 792 -15.04 22.49 -12.47
CA ILE A 792 -15.37 21.70 -11.28
C ILE A 792 -16.49 20.73 -11.64
N SER A 793 -16.18 19.43 -11.69
CA SER A 793 -17.18 18.43 -12.06
C SER A 793 -18.21 18.18 -10.96
N ALA A 794 -17.78 18.15 -9.70
CA ALA A 794 -18.66 17.94 -8.56
C ALA A 794 -18.13 18.51 -7.24
N VAL A 795 -19.06 18.89 -6.37
CA VAL A 795 -18.76 19.31 -4.99
C VAL A 795 -19.56 18.50 -3.99
N ASN A 796 -18.96 18.26 -2.82
CA ASN A 796 -19.53 17.45 -1.75
C ASN A 796 -19.75 18.29 -0.50
N LEU A 797 -20.94 18.21 0.08
CA LEU A 797 -21.23 18.69 1.43
C LEU A 797 -21.64 17.49 2.27
N ILE A 798 -20.75 17.08 3.18
CA ILE A 798 -20.97 15.96 4.07
C ILE A 798 -21.28 16.52 5.46
N GLU A 799 -22.36 16.03 6.04
CA GLU A 799 -22.82 16.35 7.37
C GLU A 799 -23.08 15.06 8.14
N THR A 800 -22.58 14.97 9.36
CA THR A 800 -22.61 13.74 10.14
C THR A 800 -22.80 14.07 11.62
N PHE A 801 -23.89 13.58 12.16
CA PHE A 801 -24.14 13.46 13.58
C PHE A 801 -23.83 12.03 14.02
N SER A 802 -22.65 11.82 14.59
CA SER A 802 -22.16 10.49 14.96
C SER A 802 -21.52 10.55 16.35
N PRO A 803 -22.32 10.57 17.43
CA PRO A 803 -23.79 10.44 17.47
C PRO A 803 -24.53 11.77 17.54
N LEU A 804 -25.77 11.83 17.03
CA LEU A 804 -26.74 12.91 17.28
C LEU A 804 -27.11 12.97 18.75
N ILE A 805 -27.45 11.84 19.34
CA ILE A 805 -27.61 11.71 20.79
C ILE A 805 -27.13 10.31 21.13
N GLU A 806 -26.18 10.20 22.05
CA GLU A 806 -25.85 8.95 22.70
C GLU A 806 -25.98 9.11 24.20
N ALA A 807 -26.80 8.25 24.81
CA ALA A 807 -26.98 8.15 26.24
C ALA A 807 -26.52 6.78 26.67
N ARG A 808 -25.37 6.72 27.36
CA ARG A 808 -24.84 5.47 27.90
C ARG A 808 -24.66 5.58 29.40
N GLY A 809 -25.02 4.53 30.12
CA GLY A 809 -24.88 4.53 31.56
C GLY A 809 -24.78 3.14 32.14
N VAL A 810 -24.29 3.09 33.37
CA VAL A 810 -24.20 1.90 34.19
C VAL A 810 -25.00 2.17 35.45
N LEU A 811 -26.00 1.34 35.72
CA LEU A 811 -26.82 1.38 36.93
C LEU A 811 -26.08 0.72 38.10
N ASP A 812 -26.55 0.97 39.32
CA ASP A 812 -25.92 0.42 40.52
C ASP A 812 -25.90 -1.12 40.55
N ASN A 813 -26.93 -1.73 39.97
CA ASN A 813 -27.06 -3.17 39.79
C ASN A 813 -26.16 -3.77 38.67
N ASN A 814 -25.19 -3.02 38.12
CA ASN A 814 -24.35 -3.43 36.97
C ASN A 814 -25.10 -3.65 35.64
N MET A 815 -26.33 -3.13 35.51
CA MET A 815 -26.99 -3.04 34.22
C MET A 815 -26.40 -1.88 33.43
N THR A 816 -25.96 -2.14 32.20
CA THR A 816 -25.47 -1.14 31.26
C THR A 816 -26.55 -0.86 30.21
N PHE A 817 -26.78 0.39 29.86
CA PHE A 817 -27.62 0.74 28.73
C PHE A 817 -26.86 1.67 27.80
N ASN A 818 -27.18 1.61 26.52
CA ASN A 818 -26.62 2.44 25.48
C ASN A 818 -27.72 2.77 24.46
N PHE A 819 -28.11 4.02 24.37
CA PHE A 819 -29.02 4.50 23.35
C PHE A 819 -28.27 5.45 22.45
N ARG A 820 -28.21 5.18 21.14
CA ARG A 820 -27.44 5.96 20.17
C ARG A 820 -28.29 6.25 18.94
N ILE A 821 -28.37 7.52 18.55
CA ILE A 821 -28.96 7.95 17.28
C ILE A 821 -27.83 8.56 16.45
N ASN A 822 -27.62 8.08 15.24
CA ASN A 822 -26.73 8.65 14.25
C ASN A 822 -27.56 9.18 13.08
N HIS A 823 -27.15 10.32 12.53
CA HIS A 823 -27.77 10.93 11.36
C HIS A 823 -26.66 11.41 10.44
N THR A 824 -26.62 10.93 9.21
CA THR A 824 -25.57 11.30 8.24
C THR A 824 -26.22 11.69 6.93
N ARG A 825 -25.81 12.84 6.40
CA ARG A 825 -26.26 13.33 5.10
C ARG A 825 -25.05 13.67 4.24
N SER A 826 -25.05 13.14 3.02
CA SER A 826 -24.03 13.44 2.02
C SER A 826 -24.71 14.00 0.78
N LEU A 827 -24.41 15.25 0.45
CA LEU A 827 -24.92 15.93 -0.73
C LEU A 827 -23.77 16.06 -1.74
N ASN A 828 -23.91 15.41 -2.89
CA ASN A 828 -23.00 15.55 -4.02
C ASN A 828 -23.72 16.35 -5.10
N LEU A 829 -23.28 17.59 -5.34
CA LEU A 829 -23.72 18.38 -6.48
C LEU A 829 -22.83 18.03 -7.67
N ASN A 830 -23.39 17.34 -8.65
CA ASN A 830 -22.76 17.05 -9.93
C ASN A 830 -23.14 18.15 -10.94
N ILE A 831 -22.14 18.96 -11.30
CA ILE A 831 -22.30 20.10 -12.19
C ILE A 831 -22.39 19.62 -13.64
N ALA A 832 -21.60 18.61 -14.02
CA ALA A 832 -21.61 18.08 -15.39
C ALA A 832 -22.95 17.47 -15.81
N SER A 833 -23.71 16.91 -14.87
CA SER A 833 -25.02 16.30 -15.14
C SER A 833 -26.20 17.13 -14.64
N TYR A 834 -25.96 18.31 -14.05
CA TYR A 834 -26.95 19.19 -13.43
C TYR A 834 -27.87 18.48 -12.41
N GLN A 835 -27.28 17.73 -11.48
CA GLN A 835 -28.03 16.94 -10.48
C GLN A 835 -27.40 17.05 -9.09
N VAL A 836 -28.23 16.95 -8.06
CA VAL A 836 -27.77 16.75 -6.67
C VAL A 836 -28.12 15.32 -6.26
N VAL A 837 -27.09 14.54 -5.93
CA VAL A 837 -27.25 13.22 -5.33
C VAL A 837 -27.20 13.38 -3.81
N GLU A 838 -28.32 13.09 -3.15
CA GLU A 838 -28.49 13.17 -1.70
C GLU A 838 -28.55 11.76 -1.12
N THR A 839 -27.60 11.42 -0.27
CA THR A 839 -27.59 10.18 0.51
C THR A 839 -27.85 10.49 1.97
N ASN A 840 -28.88 9.87 2.56
CA ASN A 840 -29.28 10.05 3.96
C ASN A 840 -29.25 8.72 4.69
N ASP A 841 -28.52 8.67 5.80
CA ASP A 841 -28.28 7.52 6.64
C ASP A 841 -28.76 7.83 8.07
N ASN A 842 -29.84 7.17 8.48
CA ASN A 842 -30.40 7.25 9.83
C ASN A 842 -30.18 5.93 10.55
N ASP A 843 -29.48 5.93 11.66
CA ASP A 843 -29.20 4.72 12.44
C ASP A 843 -29.56 4.93 13.90
N MET A 844 -30.36 4.02 14.46
CA MET A 844 -30.77 4.03 15.86
C MET A 844 -30.37 2.71 16.49
N VAL A 845 -29.51 2.76 17.50
CA VAL A 845 -29.00 1.61 18.22
C VAL A 845 -29.42 1.70 19.68
N PHE A 846 -30.05 0.64 20.17
CA PHE A 846 -30.40 0.45 21.56
C PHE A 846 -29.73 -0.83 22.07
N GLY A 847 -28.78 -0.68 22.99
CA GLY A 847 -28.06 -1.76 23.64
C GLY A 847 -28.42 -1.83 25.13
N LEU A 848 -28.70 -3.03 25.61
CA LEU A 848 -28.83 -3.36 27.03
C LEU A 848 -27.83 -4.46 27.38
N GLY A 849 -27.14 -4.30 28.49
CA GLY A 849 -26.23 -5.30 29.03
C GLY A 849 -26.49 -5.50 30.51
N TYR A 850 -26.37 -6.73 30.99
CA TYR A 850 -26.53 -7.03 32.41
C TYR A 850 -25.49 -8.06 32.83
N ARG A 851 -24.70 -7.72 33.84
CA ARG A 851 -23.71 -8.63 34.43
C ARG A 851 -24.26 -9.13 35.76
N LEU A 852 -24.56 -10.42 35.82
CA LEU A 852 -24.89 -11.10 37.07
C LEU A 852 -23.60 -11.72 37.64
N PRO A 853 -23.01 -11.11 38.68
CA PRO A 853 -21.93 -11.78 39.41
C PRO A 853 -22.48 -12.99 40.18
N ASP A 854 -21.63 -14.00 40.38
CA ASP A 854 -21.96 -15.20 41.16
C ASP A 854 -23.26 -15.91 40.72
N PHE A 855 -23.48 -15.99 39.40
CA PHE A 855 -24.71 -16.57 38.84
C PHE A 855 -24.92 -18.02 39.29
N ASN A 856 -23.84 -18.75 39.58
CA ASN A 856 -23.87 -20.12 40.11
C ASN A 856 -24.76 -20.29 41.36
N ARG A 857 -24.86 -19.27 42.22
CA ARG A 857 -25.72 -19.26 43.43
C ARG A 857 -27.21 -19.14 43.10
N ILE A 858 -27.55 -18.52 41.96
CA ILE A 858 -28.92 -18.26 41.52
C ILE A 858 -29.51 -19.47 40.77
N ILE A 859 -28.68 -20.16 39.97
CA ILE A 859 -29.10 -21.36 39.23
C ILE A 859 -28.95 -22.67 40.02
N GLY A 860 -28.62 -22.62 41.31
CA GLY A 860 -28.57 -23.80 42.18
C GLY A 860 -27.44 -24.79 41.88
N PHE A 861 -26.51 -24.45 40.97
CA PHE A 861 -25.33 -25.25 40.69
C PHE A 861 -24.15 -24.75 41.54
N GLY A 862 -24.17 -25.09 42.82
CA GLY A 862 -23.10 -24.71 43.76
C GLY A 862 -23.26 -25.33 45.15
N SER A 863 -22.90 -26.60 45.26
CA SER A 863 -22.51 -27.36 46.45
C SER A 863 -22.85 -26.78 47.84
N ASN A 864 -23.69 -27.52 48.57
CA ASN A 864 -23.58 -27.70 50.01
C ASN A 864 -22.22 -28.33 50.35
N SER A 865 -21.12 -27.58 50.25
CA SER A 865 -19.85 -27.95 50.87
C SER A 865 -19.79 -27.31 52.25
N VAL A 866 -20.46 -27.98 53.19
CA VAL A 866 -19.98 -28.27 54.56
C VAL A 866 -19.11 -27.16 55.19
N LYS A 867 -19.75 -26.15 55.81
CA LYS A 867 -19.21 -25.58 57.05
C LYS A 867 -19.76 -26.39 58.21
N ALA A 868 -19.17 -27.57 58.44
CA ALA A 868 -19.34 -28.29 59.69
C ALA A 868 -18.71 -27.46 60.81
N GLY A 869 -19.55 -26.88 61.66
CA GLY A 869 -19.13 -26.24 62.90
C GLY A 869 -18.43 -27.26 63.80
N ARG A 870 -17.10 -27.24 63.81
CA ARG A 870 -16.33 -27.81 64.92
C ARG A 870 -16.29 -26.80 66.06
N ARG A 871 -17.11 -27.11 67.05
CA ARG A 871 -17.06 -26.69 68.45
C ARG A 871 -15.60 -26.53 68.91
N GLN A 872 -15.16 -25.30 69.18
CA GLN A 872 -14.03 -25.05 70.08
C GLN A 872 -14.49 -24.18 71.24
N THR A 873 -14.40 -24.80 72.40
CA THR A 873 -14.75 -24.29 73.72
C THR A 873 -13.80 -23.16 74.11
N ARG A 874 -14.34 -22.17 74.83
CA ARG A 874 -13.65 -21.01 75.42
C ARG A 874 -12.31 -21.35 76.07
N VAL A 875 -11.27 -20.56 75.76
CA VAL A 875 -10.29 -20.08 76.75
C VAL A 875 -9.92 -18.64 76.40
N ASN A 876 -10.20 -17.71 77.32
CA ASN A 876 -9.62 -16.36 77.33
C ASN A 876 -8.36 -16.40 78.20
N ARG A 877 -7.19 -16.08 77.65
CA ARG A 877 -6.25 -15.05 78.14
C ARG A 877 -4.86 -15.16 77.50
N ALA A 878 -4.36 -13.98 77.17
CA ALA A 878 -2.96 -13.54 77.13
C ALA A 878 -2.10 -13.83 75.88
N GLN A 879 -1.61 -12.71 75.31
CA GLN A 879 -0.35 -12.52 74.54
C GLN A 879 -0.31 -13.17 73.14
N ALA A 880 -0.41 -12.37 72.06
CA ALA A 880 0.73 -11.86 71.27
C ALA A 880 1.64 -13.02 70.77
N THR A 881 1.91 -13.27 69.48
CA THR A 881 2.14 -12.39 68.33
C THR A 881 2.29 -13.26 67.06
N GLN A 882 2.01 -12.70 65.89
CA GLN A 882 2.51 -13.09 64.55
C GLN A 882 2.16 -14.47 63.99
N THR A 883 1.16 -14.50 63.10
CA THR A 883 1.31 -15.14 61.78
C THR A 883 0.30 -14.51 60.81
N GLU A 884 0.79 -13.59 59.99
CA GLU A 884 0.06 -13.06 58.84
C GLU A 884 0.32 -13.95 57.60
N ASN A 885 -0.72 -14.06 56.76
CA ASN A 885 -0.70 -14.29 55.32
C ASN A 885 -0.50 -15.72 54.78
N ALA A 886 -1.61 -16.45 54.64
CA ALA A 886 -1.76 -17.52 53.65
C ALA A 886 -3.20 -17.78 53.17
N ASP A 887 -4.13 -16.82 53.25
CA ASP A 887 -5.53 -17.03 52.79
C ASP A 887 -6.05 -15.85 51.96
N ASN A 888 -5.55 -15.70 50.73
CA ASN A 888 -6.19 -14.90 49.69
C ASN A 888 -5.88 -15.49 48.30
N LEU A 889 -6.37 -16.71 48.05
CA LEU A 889 -6.57 -17.17 46.68
C LEU A 889 -7.78 -16.41 46.11
N PRO A 890 -7.68 -15.70 44.97
CA PRO A 890 -8.82 -15.02 44.39
C PRO A 890 -9.83 -16.06 43.91
N GLU A 891 -10.97 -16.12 44.61
CA GLU A 891 -12.13 -16.95 44.30
C GLU A 891 -12.56 -16.67 42.84
N PHE A 892 -12.74 -17.73 42.05
CA PHE A 892 -13.14 -17.63 40.65
C PHE A 892 -14.63 -17.25 40.56
N ASN A 893 -14.93 -16.09 39.97
CA ASN A 893 -16.30 -15.59 39.88
C ASN A 893 -17.01 -16.10 38.60
N ASN A 894 -18.14 -16.78 38.78
CA ASN A 894 -18.96 -17.35 37.70
C ASN A 894 -19.96 -16.31 37.18
N ASP A 895 -19.45 -15.32 36.47
CA ASP A 895 -20.28 -14.23 35.94
C ASP A 895 -21.09 -14.66 34.72
N LEU A 896 -22.36 -14.27 34.67
CA LEU A 896 -23.20 -14.30 33.47
C LEU A 896 -23.30 -12.89 32.89
N ASN A 897 -22.86 -12.70 31.65
CA ASN A 897 -23.00 -11.45 30.91
C ASN A 897 -24.06 -11.60 29.83
N ILE A 898 -25.17 -10.89 29.98
CA ILE A 898 -26.25 -10.83 28.97
C ILE A 898 -26.11 -9.52 28.21
N ARG A 899 -26.27 -9.56 26.88
CA ARG A 899 -26.31 -8.38 26.00
C ARG A 899 -27.41 -8.50 24.98
N VAL A 900 -28.14 -7.40 24.75
CA VAL A 900 -29.20 -7.27 23.76
C VAL A 900 -28.98 -5.97 23.01
N ASP A 901 -28.67 -6.05 21.72
CA ASP A 901 -28.48 -4.91 20.84
C ASP A 901 -29.53 -4.93 19.72
N VAL A 902 -30.37 -3.90 19.68
CA VAL A 902 -31.35 -3.66 18.61
C VAL A 902 -30.87 -2.46 17.81
N SER A 903 -30.67 -2.63 16.51
CA SER A 903 -30.30 -1.55 15.60
C SER A 903 -31.30 -1.43 14.47
N HIS A 904 -31.60 -0.18 14.12
CA HIS A 904 -32.51 0.17 13.05
C HIS A 904 -31.85 1.22 12.16
N LYS A 905 -31.41 0.80 10.97
CA LYS A 905 -30.74 1.65 9.99
C LYS A 905 -31.62 1.84 8.76
N ILE A 906 -31.79 3.07 8.32
CA ILE A 906 -32.45 3.45 7.07
C ILE A 906 -31.44 4.24 6.24
N THR A 907 -31.08 3.70 5.08
CA THR A 907 -30.24 4.36 4.06
C THR A 907 -31.12 4.71 2.87
N GLN A 908 -31.00 5.93 2.37
CA GLN A 908 -31.78 6.45 1.24
C GLN A 908 -30.84 7.19 0.29
N ALA A 909 -30.98 6.98 -1.01
CA ALA A 909 -30.27 7.71 -2.05
C ALA A 909 -31.29 8.34 -3.02
N LEU A 910 -31.25 9.66 -3.13
CA LEU A 910 -32.13 10.47 -3.95
C LEU A 910 -31.29 11.21 -5.00
N ILE A 911 -31.75 11.25 -6.24
CA ILE A 911 -31.24 12.12 -7.29
C ILE A 911 -32.24 13.24 -7.48
N ARG A 912 -31.80 14.49 -7.35
CA ARG A 912 -32.57 15.70 -7.61
C ARG A 912 -32.05 16.35 -8.89
N LYS A 913 -32.84 16.35 -9.95
CA LYS A 913 -32.50 17.00 -11.23
C LYS A 913 -32.82 18.49 -11.18
N ILE A 914 -31.87 19.32 -11.59
CA ILE A 914 -31.97 20.78 -11.49
C ILE A 914 -32.90 21.36 -12.58
N GLU A 915 -32.83 20.83 -13.80
CA GLU A 915 -33.63 21.30 -14.94
C GLU A 915 -35.10 20.89 -14.82
N ASP A 916 -35.35 19.59 -14.68
CA ASP A 916 -36.70 19.01 -14.60
C ASP A 916 -37.41 19.35 -13.28
N ARG A 917 -36.69 19.93 -12.30
CA ARG A 917 -37.13 20.12 -10.90
C ARG A 917 -37.73 18.85 -10.28
N PHE A 918 -37.17 17.71 -10.68
CA PHE A 918 -37.70 16.39 -10.38
C PHE A 918 -36.78 15.65 -9.42
N THR A 919 -37.35 14.95 -8.43
CA THR A 919 -36.59 14.11 -7.49
C THR A 919 -36.96 12.64 -7.68
N GLN A 920 -35.95 11.79 -7.82
CA GLN A 920 -36.10 10.34 -7.99
C GLN A 920 -35.32 9.59 -6.92
N ALA A 921 -35.92 8.59 -6.30
CA ALA A 921 -35.19 7.64 -5.46
C ALA A 921 -34.48 6.59 -6.33
N THR A 922 -33.17 6.44 -6.16
CA THR A 922 -32.36 5.47 -6.92
C THR A 922 -32.11 4.18 -6.14
N SER A 923 -31.90 4.29 -4.84
CA SER A 923 -31.64 3.15 -3.96
C SER A 923 -32.06 3.48 -2.53
N GLY A 924 -32.29 2.46 -1.74
CA GLY A 924 -32.53 2.62 -0.33
C GLY A 924 -32.76 1.29 0.36
N LEU A 925 -32.33 1.20 1.61
CA LEU A 925 -32.33 -0.02 2.39
C LEU A 925 -32.68 0.27 3.85
N LYS A 926 -33.67 -0.45 4.35
CA LYS A 926 -34.06 -0.47 5.75
C LYS A 926 -33.55 -1.77 6.38
N THR A 927 -32.57 -1.67 7.26
CA THR A 927 -31.98 -2.80 7.97
C THR A 927 -32.40 -2.76 9.43
N THR A 928 -32.99 -3.85 9.92
CA THR A 928 -33.26 -4.03 11.35
C THR A 928 -32.48 -5.24 11.84
N ALA A 929 -31.56 -5.05 12.77
CA ALA A 929 -30.80 -6.14 13.37
C ALA A 929 -31.06 -6.24 14.87
N ILE A 930 -31.37 -7.44 15.33
CA ILE A 930 -31.56 -7.79 16.74
C ILE A 930 -30.48 -8.82 17.08
N ARG A 931 -29.61 -8.49 18.02
CA ARG A 931 -28.52 -9.34 18.48
C ARG A 931 -28.68 -9.59 19.97
N PHE A 932 -28.69 -10.85 20.35
CA PHE A 932 -28.74 -11.28 21.73
C PHE A 932 -27.56 -12.21 22.00
N SER A 933 -26.86 -12.00 23.10
CA SER A 933 -25.81 -12.92 23.54
C SER A 933 -25.78 -13.07 25.06
N ALA A 934 -25.56 -14.29 25.52
CA ALA A 934 -25.37 -14.61 26.93
C ALA A 934 -24.05 -15.40 27.08
N ASP A 935 -23.07 -14.79 27.74
CA ASP A 935 -21.74 -15.36 27.98
C ASP A 935 -21.63 -15.77 29.46
N TYR A 936 -21.45 -17.06 29.73
CA TYR A 936 -21.26 -17.62 31.06
C TYR A 936 -19.85 -18.18 31.23
N ALA A 937 -19.12 -17.68 32.22
CA ALA A 937 -17.79 -18.19 32.56
C ALA A 937 -17.93 -19.47 33.40
N LEU A 938 -17.64 -20.63 32.80
CA LEU A 938 -17.69 -21.94 33.46
C LEU A 938 -16.42 -22.22 34.28
N SER A 939 -15.26 -21.77 33.79
CA SER A 939 -13.96 -21.87 34.46
C SER A 939 -13.03 -20.74 33.98
N ARG A 940 -11.84 -20.61 34.58
CA ARG A 940 -10.82 -19.64 34.11
C ARG A 940 -10.41 -19.86 32.65
N SER A 941 -10.63 -21.06 32.12
CA SER A 941 -10.27 -21.47 30.76
C SER A 941 -11.47 -21.80 29.88
N LEU A 942 -12.71 -21.74 30.40
CA LEU A 942 -13.90 -22.18 29.67
C LEU A 942 -15.03 -21.15 29.76
N THR A 943 -15.53 -20.71 28.60
CA THR A 943 -16.69 -19.81 28.51
C THR A 943 -17.72 -20.39 27.56
N LEU A 944 -18.98 -20.48 28.00
CA LEU A 944 -20.11 -20.86 27.16
C LEU A 944 -20.84 -19.59 26.69
N ARG A 945 -21.05 -19.45 25.39
CA ARG A 945 -21.76 -18.33 24.77
C ARG A 945 -22.98 -18.83 24.02
N ALA A 946 -24.17 -18.41 24.42
CA ALA A 946 -25.37 -18.53 23.60
C ALA A 946 -25.59 -17.24 22.80
N PHE A 947 -25.94 -17.33 21.52
CA PHE A 947 -26.20 -16.16 20.68
C PHE A 947 -27.44 -16.34 19.80
N PHE A 948 -28.11 -15.23 19.50
CA PHE A 948 -29.21 -15.13 18.57
C PHE A 948 -29.10 -13.80 17.81
N ASP A 949 -28.85 -13.87 16.51
CA ASP A 949 -28.69 -12.71 15.63
C ASP A 949 -29.72 -12.81 14.50
N LYS A 950 -30.61 -11.80 14.41
CA LYS A 950 -31.59 -11.68 13.34
C LYS A 950 -31.38 -10.36 12.61
N THR A 951 -31.10 -10.41 11.32
CA THR A 951 -30.95 -9.23 10.46
C THR A 951 -31.98 -9.27 9.34
N ILE A 952 -32.80 -8.22 9.25
CA ILE A 952 -33.86 -8.07 8.24
C ILE A 952 -33.48 -6.90 7.35
N HIS A 953 -33.42 -7.14 6.04
CA HIS A 953 -33.16 -6.13 5.02
C HIS A 953 -34.43 -5.92 4.19
N VAL A 954 -34.96 -4.71 4.18
CA VAL A 954 -36.13 -4.32 3.37
C VAL A 954 -35.70 -3.21 2.42
N PRO A 955 -35.64 -3.46 1.10
CA PRO A 955 -35.33 -2.41 0.13
C PRO A 955 -36.46 -1.38 0.06
N LEU A 956 -36.10 -0.10 -0.08
CA LEU A 956 -37.06 1.01 -0.22
C LEU A 956 -37.56 1.19 -1.66
N VAL A 957 -36.77 0.72 -2.64
CA VAL A 957 -37.12 0.74 -4.06
C VAL A 957 -37.16 -0.71 -4.56
N SER A 958 -38.32 -1.15 -5.05
CA SER A 958 -38.59 -2.55 -5.40
C SER A 958 -37.79 -3.06 -6.61
N SER A 959 -37.24 -2.17 -7.44
CA SER A 959 -36.44 -2.54 -8.61
C SER A 959 -35.02 -3.00 -8.29
N ALA A 960 -34.51 -2.75 -7.07
CA ALA A 960 -33.09 -2.97 -6.73
C ALA A 960 -32.81 -4.26 -5.95
N ALA A 961 -33.76 -4.78 -5.16
CA ALA A 961 -33.60 -6.02 -4.37
C ALA A 961 -34.94 -6.55 -3.84
N TYR A 962 -34.92 -7.76 -3.27
CA TYR A 962 -36.04 -8.34 -2.51
C TYR A 962 -35.81 -8.23 -1.00
N PRO A 963 -36.88 -8.16 -0.18
CA PRO A 963 -36.75 -8.25 1.27
C PRO A 963 -36.12 -9.59 1.69
N THR A 964 -35.08 -9.55 2.53
CA THR A 964 -34.42 -10.75 3.07
C THR A 964 -34.39 -10.71 4.59
N ALA A 965 -34.40 -11.89 5.23
CA ALA A 965 -34.31 -12.03 6.66
C ALA A 965 -33.39 -13.20 7.01
N ASN A 966 -32.23 -12.90 7.59
CA ASN A 966 -31.26 -13.90 8.02
C ASN A 966 -31.32 -14.04 9.53
N THR A 967 -31.49 -15.27 10.00
CA THR A 967 -31.50 -15.60 11.44
C THR A 967 -30.41 -16.62 11.71
N SER A 968 -29.56 -16.35 12.69
CA SER A 968 -28.50 -17.24 13.15
C SER A 968 -28.62 -17.39 14.66
N ALA A 969 -28.68 -18.62 15.14
CA ALA A 969 -28.75 -18.91 16.56
C ALA A 969 -27.88 -20.13 16.87
N GLY A 970 -27.24 -20.13 18.04
CA GLY A 970 -26.37 -21.24 18.41
C GLY A 970 -25.72 -21.08 19.77
N MET A 971 -24.98 -22.11 20.15
CA MET A 971 -24.16 -22.14 21.35
C MET A 971 -22.70 -22.36 20.93
N SER A 972 -21.79 -21.59 21.50
CA SER A 972 -20.36 -21.64 21.24
C SER A 972 -19.61 -21.86 22.55
N LEU A 973 -18.67 -22.80 22.55
CA LEU A 973 -17.80 -23.07 23.69
C LEU A 973 -16.40 -22.53 23.37
N ARG A 974 -15.91 -21.59 24.16
CA ARG A 974 -14.56 -21.03 24.01
C ARG A 974 -13.65 -21.58 25.10
N LEU A 975 -12.63 -22.34 24.69
CA LEU A 975 -11.58 -22.87 25.54
C LEU A 975 -10.32 -22.00 25.40
N ASN A 976 -9.95 -21.25 26.42
CA ASN A 976 -8.70 -20.47 26.47
C ASN A 976 -7.66 -21.26 27.26
N LEU A 977 -6.70 -21.87 26.56
CA LEU A 977 -5.62 -22.66 27.14
C LEU A 977 -4.38 -21.83 27.53
N ASN A 978 -4.40 -20.51 27.34
CA ASN A 978 -3.26 -19.65 27.64
C ASN A 978 -3.11 -19.43 29.15
N ARG A 979 -2.09 -20.07 29.70
CA ARG A 979 -1.28 -19.55 30.80
C ARG A 979 0.15 -19.43 30.34
#